data_AF-A0A5J5C6X5-F1
#
_entry.id   AF-A0A5J5C6X5-F1
#
_cell.length_a   1.000
_cell.length_b   1.000
_cell.length_c   1.000
_cell.angle_alpha   90.00
_cell.angle_beta   90.00
_cell.angle_gamma   90.00
#
_symmetry.space_group_name_H-M   'P 1'
#
loop_
_entity.id
_entity.type
_entity.pdbx_description
1 polymer ?
#
loop_
_entity_poly.entity_id
_entity_poly.type
_entity_poly.pdbx_seq_one_letter_code
_entity_poly.pdbx_strand_id
1 'polypeptide(L)'
;MNNKVNIYGESMTGKSSTENPLETQHTRVVLRSAILSRLILISLIILWRFLLSPYDTSASINPNCLTSTSANYSPPTRAIIFPRFAFVIEDSIVWDSVYFVRIAQCGYEYEQSYAFLPLLPICISLLSQTVFAPLIPLIGHRAVLGLSGYVLNNVAFLFAAVFLYRLSVIILKDPELALRAAILFCFNPASIFYSSIYSESLYSLLSIGGLYYLMSGANNFATLWLALSGSARSNGVLNAGYICFQTMHRAYDAVFLKKHAYLAVQVLIAGALRCLCIFVPFIAFQAYGYYNMCLGRFPDEMRPWCNARLPVLYNFIQSHYWGVGFLRYFQLKQLPNFLLASPVLSLALCSIIHYVKLRPEIFFSLGFRASDEDKNSSAVLISMGADTKLNSASSLEILSSKVQREDQVLRQRKRSINGENTVSLQVENESPEKHGYLSVTVLPFVLHLGFMAATTFFVMHVQVATRFLSASPPFYWFASYIMVSPSVGKMQDGSNGNVANDSYHRYKEDVAIIKKIGLNAYRISISWPRVLPSERLSGGVNKEGINYYNNVINELLANGIEPYVTFFHWDLPKALQDEYGGFLSSQIVVDFCNYAELCFWEFGDRVKHWVTFNESWSYNVLGYVNGTLATGRGASSSESIRSLPAIHRCSTQLQKHFANGDPGREPYLVAHNQLLSHATAVQLYRQKLQIYQNGNIEITLVTTWFEPLSETSDNDKKAAERAQDFKFGLFMDPLTAGDYPSSMRANVGSRLPKFNQEQSELLKGSFDFIGLNYYTANYATDAPNPNNENLSYNTDSHVELLTERNGVSIGSNVNP
;
A
#
# COMPACT_ATOMS: atom_id res chain seq x y z
N MET A 1 61.80 26.87 20.04
CA MET A 1 61.94 25.58 20.74
C MET A 1 60.79 24.68 20.33
N ASN A 2 61.14 23.56 19.68
CA ASN A 2 60.44 22.27 19.52
C ASN A 2 58.93 22.28 19.19
N ASN A 3 58.42 21.89 18.01
CA ASN A 3 58.74 20.80 17.08
C ASN A 3 58.51 19.38 17.62
N LYS A 4 57.51 18.68 17.02
CA LYS A 4 57.26 17.23 16.83
C LYS A 4 55.88 16.75 17.33
N VAL A 5 55.10 15.83 16.73
CA VAL A 5 55.02 15.07 15.45
C VAL A 5 53.91 14.03 15.70
N ASN A 6 53.03 13.77 14.71
CA ASN A 6 52.45 12.47 14.29
C ASN A 6 51.17 12.74 13.47
N ILE A 7 51.21 12.76 12.12
CA ILE A 7 51.34 11.67 11.13
C ILE A 7 50.07 10.81 11.00
N TYR A 8 49.61 10.80 9.74
CA TYR A 8 48.40 10.27 9.11
C TYR A 8 48.09 8.77 9.28
N GLY A 9 46.80 8.47 9.11
CA GLY A 9 46.28 7.17 8.67
C GLY A 9 44.83 7.30 8.17
N GLU A 10 44.64 7.69 6.92
CA GLU A 10 43.37 7.59 6.19
C GLU A 10 42.99 6.13 5.92
N SER A 11 41.71 5.78 6.05
CA SER A 11 41.10 4.68 5.30
C SER A 11 39.57 4.85 5.21
N MET A 12 39.14 5.41 4.08
CA MET A 12 37.88 5.17 3.36
C MET A 12 36.55 5.21 4.13
N THR A 13 35.97 6.41 4.16
CA THR A 13 34.53 6.65 4.39
C THR A 13 33.72 6.33 3.13
N GLY A 14 32.91 5.28 3.17
CA GLY A 14 31.76 5.09 2.28
C GLY A 14 30.53 5.78 2.87
N LYS A 15 29.93 6.72 2.12
CA LYS A 15 28.72 7.46 2.48
C LYS A 15 27.58 6.51 2.89
N SER A 16 27.18 6.57 4.17
CA SER A 16 25.92 6.03 4.64
C SER A 16 24.78 6.88 4.09
N SER A 17 23.94 6.27 3.25
CA SER A 17 22.64 6.81 2.86
C SER A 17 21.73 6.86 4.09
N THR A 18 21.14 8.02 4.36
CA THR A 18 20.09 8.22 5.37
C THR A 18 18.85 7.41 4.98
N GLU A 19 18.68 6.20 5.53
CA GLU A 19 17.47 5.39 5.38
C GLU A 19 16.27 6.08 6.06
N ASN A 20 15.10 6.01 5.41
CA ASN A 20 13.86 6.58 5.92
C ASN A 20 13.46 5.91 7.27
N PRO A 21 13.16 6.67 8.34
CA PRO A 21 12.76 6.11 9.63
C PRO A 21 11.59 5.12 9.56
N LEU A 22 10.60 5.38 8.68
CA LEU A 22 9.42 4.52 8.48
C LEU A 22 9.81 3.15 7.88
N GLU A 23 10.68 3.14 6.87
CA GLU A 23 11.17 1.92 6.24
C GLU A 23 11.98 1.06 7.23
N THR A 24 12.74 1.72 8.11
CA THR A 24 13.51 1.07 9.18
C THR A 24 12.59 0.41 10.22
N GLN A 25 11.47 1.06 10.54
CA GLN A 25 10.46 0.50 11.45
C GLN A 25 9.74 -0.70 10.82
N HIS A 26 9.27 -0.56 9.58
CA HIS A 26 8.56 -1.63 8.86
C HIS A 26 9.46 -2.85 8.66
N THR A 27 10.73 -2.66 8.29
CA THR A 27 11.70 -3.75 8.14
C THR A 27 11.87 -4.52 9.47
N ARG A 28 11.91 -3.81 10.61
CA ARG A 28 11.96 -4.45 11.93
C ARG A 28 10.70 -5.26 12.24
N VAL A 29 9.51 -4.76 11.86
CA VAL A 29 8.24 -5.49 12.01
C VAL A 29 8.26 -6.76 11.16
N VAL A 30 8.63 -6.65 9.88
CA VAL A 30 8.72 -7.80 8.96
C VAL A 30 9.67 -8.87 9.51
N LEU A 31 10.86 -8.46 9.98
CA LEU A 31 11.83 -9.41 10.55
C LEU A 31 11.28 -10.12 11.79
N ARG A 32 10.63 -9.38 12.70
CA ARG A 32 9.99 -9.96 13.89
C ARG A 32 8.87 -10.93 13.52
N SER A 33 8.01 -10.56 12.57
CA SER A 33 6.93 -11.43 12.07
C SER A 33 7.48 -12.69 11.40
N ALA A 34 8.56 -12.56 10.62
CA ALA A 34 9.21 -13.70 9.97
C ALA A 34 9.80 -14.65 11.02
N ILE A 35 10.55 -14.15 12.01
CA ILE A 35 11.10 -14.95 13.12
C ILE A 35 9.97 -15.65 13.89
N LEU A 36 8.93 -14.90 14.28
CA LEU A 36 7.79 -15.43 15.00
C LEU A 36 7.11 -16.55 14.22
N SER A 37 6.87 -16.37 12.92
CA SER A 37 6.26 -17.41 12.08
C SER A 37 7.08 -18.70 12.04
N ARG A 38 8.43 -18.60 12.01
CA ARG A 38 9.32 -19.76 12.00
C ARG A 38 9.30 -20.48 13.34
N LEU A 39 9.37 -19.74 14.45
CA LEU A 39 9.31 -20.31 15.80
C LEU A 39 7.99 -21.03 16.05
N ILE A 40 6.86 -20.43 15.65
CA ILE A 40 5.53 -21.05 15.75
C ILE A 40 5.50 -22.36 14.97
N LEU A 41 5.96 -22.36 13.71
CA LEU A 41 5.90 -23.56 12.87
C LEU A 41 6.84 -24.67 13.33
N ILE A 42 8.06 -24.34 13.74
CA ILE A 42 8.99 -25.33 14.29
C ILE A 42 8.40 -25.94 15.58
N SER A 43 7.81 -25.11 16.45
CA SER A 43 7.15 -25.58 17.67
C SER A 43 5.97 -26.50 17.36
N LEU A 44 5.15 -26.15 16.36
CA LEU A 44 4.04 -26.99 15.89
C LEU A 44 4.53 -28.30 15.30
N ILE A 45 5.59 -28.30 14.48
CA ILE A 45 6.18 -29.52 13.91
C ILE A 45 6.66 -30.46 15.02
N ILE A 46 7.37 -29.93 16.02
CA ILE A 46 7.86 -30.70 17.17
C ILE A 46 6.67 -31.25 17.99
N LEU A 47 5.67 -30.41 18.28
CA LEU A 47 4.50 -30.79 19.05
C LEU A 47 3.70 -31.90 18.37
N TRP A 48 3.45 -31.78 17.07
CA TRP A 48 2.66 -32.78 16.32
C TRP A 48 3.35 -34.14 16.27
N ARG A 49 4.69 -34.15 16.15
CA ARG A 49 5.48 -35.38 16.22
C ARG A 49 5.45 -36.06 17.57
N PHE A 50 5.36 -35.26 18.62
CA PHE A 50 5.22 -35.80 19.97
C PHE A 50 3.84 -36.42 20.18
N LEU A 51 2.79 -35.79 19.64
CA LEU A 51 1.39 -36.20 19.88
C LEU A 51 0.89 -37.31 18.96
N LEU A 52 1.40 -37.42 17.73
CA LEU A 52 0.91 -38.34 16.71
C LEU A 52 2.03 -39.21 16.15
N SER A 53 1.74 -40.49 15.95
CA SER A 53 2.63 -41.37 15.19
C SER A 53 2.73 -40.87 13.75
N PRO A 54 3.94 -40.54 13.25
CA PRO A 54 4.09 -39.99 11.91
C PRO A 54 3.73 -41.06 10.87
N TYR A 55 2.68 -40.80 10.07
CA TYR A 55 2.46 -41.52 8.82
C TYR A 55 3.49 -41.01 7.80
N ASP A 56 4.67 -41.63 7.78
CA ASP A 56 5.72 -41.32 6.81
C ASP A 56 6.22 -42.59 6.11
N THR A 57 5.84 -42.73 4.84
CA THR A 57 6.28 -43.84 3.99
C THR A 57 7.72 -43.66 3.49
N SER A 58 8.31 -42.47 3.66
CA SER A 58 9.67 -42.15 3.21
C SER A 58 10.79 -42.71 4.09
N ALA A 59 10.47 -43.19 5.30
CA ALA A 59 11.42 -43.85 6.20
C ALA A 59 12.08 -45.10 5.58
N SER A 60 11.43 -45.72 4.59
CA SER A 60 11.98 -46.84 3.80
C SER A 60 13.08 -46.45 2.80
N ILE A 61 13.36 -45.15 2.61
CA ILE A 61 14.21 -44.59 1.53
C ILE A 61 15.62 -44.21 2.06
N ASN A 62 16.02 -44.70 3.24
CA ASN A 62 17.31 -44.36 3.84
C ASN A 62 18.30 -45.56 4.02
N PRO A 63 18.69 -46.29 2.96
CA PRO A 63 19.78 -47.27 3.05
C PRO A 63 21.15 -46.59 3.30
N ASN A 64 22.18 -47.35 3.68
CA ASN A 64 23.55 -46.81 3.80
C ASN A 64 24.08 -46.24 2.46
N CYS A 65 25.07 -45.35 2.50
CA CYS A 65 25.70 -44.82 1.26
C CYS A 65 26.39 -45.97 0.50
N LEU A 66 26.25 -46.05 -0.82
CA LEU A 66 26.81 -47.12 -1.66
C LEU A 66 28.34 -47.14 -1.65
N THR A 67 28.97 -45.98 -1.46
CA THR A 67 30.44 -45.86 -1.34
C THR A 67 30.99 -46.48 -0.04
N SER A 68 30.16 -46.64 1.01
CA SER A 68 30.58 -47.21 2.30
C SER A 68 30.69 -48.74 2.30
N THR A 69 30.18 -49.42 1.28
CA THR A 69 30.22 -50.90 1.15
C THR A 69 31.51 -51.47 0.54
N SER A 70 32.51 -50.63 0.21
CA SER A 70 33.78 -51.06 -0.40
C SER A 70 35.00 -51.06 0.54
N ALA A 71 34.81 -50.89 1.86
CA ALA A 71 35.85 -51.13 2.85
C ALA A 71 35.25 -51.79 4.10
N ASN A 72 35.82 -52.93 4.50
CA ASN A 72 35.69 -53.52 5.84
C ASN A 72 36.31 -52.58 6.89
N TYR A 73 35.70 -51.41 7.07
CA TYR A 73 36.04 -50.44 8.11
C TYR A 73 34.75 -50.06 8.80
N SER A 74 34.39 -50.81 9.85
CA SER A 74 33.53 -50.30 10.90
C SER A 74 34.25 -49.08 11.49
N PRO A 75 33.75 -47.84 11.33
CA PRO A 75 34.31 -46.74 12.09
C PRO A 75 34.12 -47.09 13.57
N PRO A 76 35.06 -46.77 14.46
CA PRO A 76 34.79 -46.90 15.88
C PRO A 76 33.55 -46.05 16.15
N THR A 77 32.47 -46.69 16.59
CA THR A 77 31.27 -46.03 17.11
C THR A 77 31.71 -45.23 18.33
N ARG A 78 32.25 -44.02 18.11
CA ARG A 78 32.41 -43.03 19.17
C ARG A 78 31.01 -42.84 19.74
N ALA A 79 30.84 -43.19 21.01
CA ALA A 79 29.59 -43.01 21.71
C ALA A 79 29.17 -41.54 21.58
N ILE A 80 28.07 -41.31 20.86
CA ILE A 80 27.48 -39.99 20.70
C ILE A 80 27.07 -39.49 22.08
N ILE A 81 27.46 -38.27 22.44
CA ILE A 81 27.27 -37.74 23.80
C ILE A 81 25.77 -37.48 24.09
N PHE A 82 25.00 -37.03 23.10
CA PHE A 82 23.57 -36.71 23.24
C PHE A 82 22.67 -37.51 22.27
N PRO A 83 22.50 -38.82 22.47
CA PRO A 83 21.79 -39.69 21.53
C PRO A 83 20.29 -39.38 21.42
N ARG A 84 19.65 -38.92 22.51
CA ARG A 84 18.24 -38.52 22.48
C ARG A 84 17.99 -37.29 21.61
N PHE A 85 18.90 -36.31 21.67
CA PHE A 85 18.78 -35.10 20.88
C PHE A 85 19.06 -35.37 19.39
N ALA A 86 20.06 -36.21 19.12
CA ALA A 86 20.33 -36.73 17.77
C ALA A 86 19.08 -37.41 17.17
N PHE A 87 18.45 -38.32 17.94
CA PHE A 87 17.25 -39.04 17.51
C PHE A 87 16.09 -38.10 17.18
N VAL A 88 15.83 -37.08 18.00
CA VAL A 88 14.75 -36.10 17.74
C VAL A 88 14.98 -35.34 16.43
N ILE A 89 16.22 -34.93 16.16
CA ILE A 89 16.54 -34.26 14.89
C ILE A 89 16.41 -35.23 13.72
N GLU A 90 16.91 -36.45 13.85
CA GLU A 90 16.85 -37.43 12.77
C GLU A 90 15.42 -37.87 12.45
N ASP A 91 14.58 -38.07 13.46
CA ASP A 91 13.15 -38.36 13.30
C ASP A 91 12.40 -37.23 12.57
N SER A 92 12.86 -35.98 12.73
CA SER A 92 12.26 -34.84 12.05
C SER A 92 12.53 -34.79 10.53
N ILE A 93 13.51 -35.56 10.03
CA ILE A 93 13.87 -35.62 8.60
C ILE A 93 12.86 -36.51 7.86
N VAL A 94 11.80 -35.91 7.35
CA VAL A 94 10.68 -36.62 6.70
C VAL A 94 10.34 -36.12 5.32
N TRP A 95 9.49 -36.87 4.63
CA TRP A 95 9.02 -36.58 3.28
C TRP A 95 10.23 -36.43 2.34
N ASP A 96 10.27 -35.37 1.52
CA ASP A 96 11.37 -35.17 0.58
C ASP A 96 12.66 -34.71 1.27
N SER A 97 12.62 -34.31 2.55
CA SER A 97 13.80 -33.90 3.33
C SER A 97 14.86 -35.01 3.38
N VAL A 98 14.42 -36.27 3.35
CA VAL A 98 15.29 -37.46 3.35
C VAL A 98 16.21 -37.43 2.13
N TYR A 99 15.71 -37.03 0.95
CA TYR A 99 16.54 -36.93 -0.25
C TYR A 99 17.58 -35.82 -0.13
N PHE A 100 17.20 -34.64 0.35
CA PHE A 100 18.15 -33.52 0.50
C PHE A 100 19.28 -33.83 1.48
N VAL A 101 18.96 -34.40 2.64
CA VAL A 101 19.97 -34.80 3.63
C VAL A 101 20.83 -35.94 3.11
N ARG A 102 20.23 -36.92 2.42
CA ARG A 102 20.99 -38.03 1.83
C ARG A 102 21.96 -37.54 0.76
N ILE A 103 21.53 -36.65 -0.13
CA ILE A 103 22.41 -36.09 -1.18
C ILE A 103 23.55 -35.30 -0.52
N ALA A 104 23.28 -34.54 0.54
CA ALA A 104 24.32 -33.83 1.29
C ALA A 104 25.32 -34.78 1.97
N GLN A 105 24.89 -35.99 2.33
CA GLN A 105 25.69 -37.02 2.99
C GLN A 105 26.49 -37.89 2.00
N CYS A 106 25.84 -38.40 0.96
CA CYS A 106 26.37 -39.45 0.07
C CYS A 106 26.58 -38.97 -1.38
N GLY A 107 26.12 -37.77 -1.73
CA GLY A 107 26.06 -37.32 -3.12
C GLY A 107 24.91 -37.94 -3.93
N TYR A 108 24.98 -37.80 -5.26
CA TYR A 108 23.95 -38.24 -6.19
C TYR A 108 24.13 -39.71 -6.62
N GLU A 109 23.87 -40.63 -5.69
CA GLU A 109 24.03 -42.08 -5.91
C GLU A 109 22.91 -42.73 -6.73
N TYR A 110 21.67 -42.24 -6.60
CA TYR A 110 20.50 -42.83 -7.26
C TYR A 110 19.93 -41.94 -8.37
N GLU A 111 19.31 -42.54 -9.39
CA GLU A 111 18.70 -41.82 -10.52
C GLU A 111 17.61 -40.84 -10.02
N GLN A 112 16.72 -41.29 -9.13
CA GLN A 112 15.66 -40.43 -8.59
C GLN A 112 16.18 -39.23 -7.79
N SER A 113 17.41 -39.28 -7.25
CA SER A 113 17.99 -38.15 -6.50
C SER A 113 18.19 -36.92 -7.37
N TYR A 114 18.36 -37.06 -8.69
CA TYR A 114 18.50 -35.95 -9.63
C TYR A 114 17.21 -35.15 -9.84
N ALA A 115 16.08 -35.55 -9.24
CA ALA A 115 14.90 -34.68 -9.09
C ALA A 115 15.15 -33.49 -8.15
N PHE A 116 16.10 -33.63 -7.21
CA PHE A 116 16.42 -32.65 -6.19
C PHE A 116 17.69 -31.91 -6.58
N LEU A 117 17.57 -30.62 -6.89
CA LEU A 117 18.67 -29.83 -7.43
C LEU A 117 19.75 -29.51 -6.37
N PRO A 118 21.00 -29.22 -6.80
CA PRO A 118 22.17 -29.38 -5.94
C PRO A 118 22.41 -28.27 -4.93
N LEU A 119 21.80 -27.09 -5.08
CA LEU A 119 22.17 -25.94 -4.23
C LEU A 119 21.86 -26.18 -2.75
N LEU A 120 20.67 -26.69 -2.42
CA LEU A 120 20.30 -26.94 -1.03
C LEU A 120 21.19 -28.03 -0.40
N PRO A 121 21.36 -29.24 -1.00
CA PRO A 121 22.28 -30.25 -0.47
C PRO A 121 23.72 -29.78 -0.31
N ILE A 122 24.25 -29.01 -1.27
CA ILE A 122 25.61 -28.46 -1.19
C ILE A 122 25.73 -27.52 0.01
N CYS A 123 24.77 -26.60 0.20
CA CYS A 123 24.77 -25.69 1.33
C CYS A 123 24.62 -26.42 2.67
N ILE A 124 23.80 -27.47 2.74
CA ILE A 124 23.66 -28.34 3.92
C ILE A 124 25.01 -29.00 4.24
N SER A 125 25.65 -29.59 3.23
CA SER A 125 26.93 -30.29 3.39
C SER A 125 28.03 -29.32 3.85
N LEU A 126 28.17 -28.17 3.18
CA LEU A 126 29.14 -27.14 3.56
C LEU A 126 28.92 -26.62 4.99
N LEU A 127 27.67 -26.31 5.36
CA LEU A 127 27.36 -25.80 6.69
C LEU A 127 27.66 -26.85 7.78
N SER A 128 27.35 -28.11 7.51
CA SER A 128 27.62 -29.23 8.43
C SER A 128 29.11 -29.49 8.64
N GLN A 129 29.93 -29.31 7.60
CA GLN A 129 31.37 -29.57 7.61
C GLN A 129 32.20 -28.35 8.06
N THR A 130 31.57 -27.17 8.16
CA THR A 130 32.24 -25.93 8.57
C THR A 130 31.70 -25.44 9.91
N VAL A 131 30.63 -24.65 9.90
CA VAL A 131 30.06 -23.96 11.07
C VAL A 131 29.58 -24.95 12.12
N PHE A 132 28.96 -26.06 11.71
CA PHE A 132 28.42 -27.07 12.63
C PHE A 132 29.29 -28.33 12.79
N ALA A 133 30.50 -28.35 12.22
CA ALA A 133 31.43 -29.47 12.41
C ALA A 133 31.71 -29.81 13.88
N PRO A 134 31.83 -28.84 14.82
CA PRO A 134 32.03 -29.15 16.24
C PRO A 134 30.88 -29.94 16.88
N LEU A 135 29.68 -29.95 16.28
CA LEU A 135 28.52 -30.69 16.80
C LEU A 135 28.53 -32.17 16.37
N ILE A 136 29.33 -32.55 15.37
CA ILE A 136 29.36 -33.93 14.84
C ILE A 136 29.69 -34.96 15.93
N PRO A 137 30.70 -34.76 16.80
CA PRO A 137 30.96 -35.68 17.90
C PRO A 137 29.86 -35.71 18.97
N LEU A 138 29.03 -34.67 19.07
CA LEU A 138 28.02 -34.52 20.10
C LEU A 138 26.70 -35.23 19.76
N ILE A 139 26.25 -35.09 18.51
CA ILE A 139 24.91 -35.52 18.06
C ILE A 139 24.94 -36.39 16.80
N GLY A 140 26.12 -36.67 16.25
CA GLY A 140 26.27 -37.48 15.03
C GLY A 140 26.13 -36.67 13.73
N HIS A 141 26.78 -37.16 12.67
CA HIS A 141 26.87 -36.45 11.39
C HIS A 141 25.50 -36.21 10.74
N ARG A 142 24.61 -37.20 10.79
CA ARG A 142 23.29 -37.12 10.15
C ARG A 142 22.38 -36.10 10.84
N ALA A 143 22.34 -36.08 12.18
CA ALA A 143 21.66 -35.05 12.93
C ALA A 143 22.21 -33.64 12.63
N VAL A 144 23.54 -33.48 12.48
CA VAL A 144 24.13 -32.19 12.08
C VAL A 144 23.70 -31.76 10.67
N LEU A 145 23.60 -32.68 9.71
CA LEU A 145 23.05 -32.37 8.38
C LEU A 145 21.58 -31.93 8.47
N GLY A 146 20.76 -32.62 9.27
CA GLY A 146 19.38 -32.24 9.53
C GLY A 146 19.27 -30.82 10.12
N LEU A 147 20.06 -30.55 11.16
CA LEU A 147 20.14 -29.22 11.80
C LEU A 147 20.58 -28.14 10.81
N SER A 148 21.57 -28.43 9.98
CA SER A 148 22.06 -27.54 8.93
C SER A 148 20.93 -27.17 7.95
N GLY A 149 20.12 -28.15 7.54
CA GLY A 149 18.95 -27.94 6.69
C GLY A 149 17.90 -27.03 7.32
N TYR A 150 17.56 -27.25 8.59
CA TYR A 150 16.60 -26.39 9.31
C TYR A 150 17.12 -24.95 9.43
N VAL A 151 18.36 -24.75 9.87
CA VAL A 151 18.93 -23.42 10.04
C VAL A 151 18.96 -22.68 8.70
N LEU A 152 19.47 -23.33 7.65
CA LEU A 152 19.60 -22.71 6.33
C LEU A 152 18.25 -22.24 5.79
N ASN A 153 17.22 -23.08 5.85
CA ASN A 153 15.91 -22.73 5.28
C ASN A 153 15.19 -21.64 6.08
N ASN A 154 15.26 -21.69 7.40
CA ASN A 154 14.60 -20.68 8.22
C ASN A 154 15.32 -19.32 8.09
N VAL A 155 16.66 -19.30 8.06
CA VAL A 155 17.44 -18.08 7.81
C VAL A 155 17.18 -17.54 6.39
N ALA A 156 17.19 -18.40 5.37
CA ALA A 156 16.89 -18.00 4.00
C ALA A 156 15.49 -17.37 3.87
N PHE A 157 14.50 -17.90 4.60
CA PHE A 157 13.16 -17.34 4.63
C PHE A 157 13.10 -15.94 5.24
N LEU A 158 13.85 -15.67 6.32
CA LEU A 158 13.92 -14.33 6.92
C LEU A 158 14.41 -13.30 5.90
N PHE A 159 15.48 -13.61 5.18
CA PHE A 159 15.99 -12.75 4.12
C PHE A 159 15.00 -12.61 2.97
N ALA A 160 14.32 -13.69 2.56
CA ALA A 160 13.30 -13.64 1.52
C ALA A 160 12.14 -12.69 1.90
N ALA A 161 11.70 -12.69 3.16
CA ALA A 161 10.65 -11.79 3.65
C ALA A 161 11.09 -10.32 3.62
N VAL A 162 12.34 -10.03 4.02
CA VAL A 162 12.89 -8.66 3.96
C VAL A 162 13.05 -8.19 2.51
N PHE A 163 13.57 -9.04 1.62
CA PHE A 163 13.66 -8.72 0.19
C PHE A 163 12.29 -8.53 -0.44
N LEU A 164 11.28 -9.31 -0.04
CA LEU A 164 9.91 -9.13 -0.51
C LEU A 164 9.39 -7.76 -0.10
N TYR A 165 9.56 -7.35 1.16
CA TYR A 165 9.17 -6.02 1.62
C TYR A 165 9.85 -4.92 0.79
N ARG A 166 11.19 -4.95 0.68
CA ARG A 166 11.93 -3.93 -0.06
C ARG A 166 11.56 -3.89 -1.56
N LEU A 167 11.40 -5.05 -2.20
CA LEU A 167 10.89 -5.14 -3.56
C LEU A 167 9.48 -4.55 -3.68
N SER A 168 8.61 -4.84 -2.72
CA SER A 168 7.22 -4.37 -2.69
C SER A 168 7.15 -2.85 -2.57
N VAL A 169 8.00 -2.23 -1.75
CA VAL A 169 8.11 -0.76 -1.64
C VAL A 169 8.48 -0.14 -2.99
N ILE A 170 9.47 -0.70 -3.70
CA ILE A 170 9.90 -0.20 -5.01
C ILE A 170 8.77 -0.32 -6.05
N ILE A 171 8.08 -1.45 -6.08
CA ILE A 171 7.09 -1.75 -7.12
C ILE A 171 5.75 -1.04 -6.87
N LEU A 172 5.23 -1.12 -5.65
CA LEU A 172 3.89 -0.62 -5.31
C LEU A 172 3.89 0.87 -4.99
N LYS A 173 5.04 1.42 -4.59
CA LYS A 173 5.18 2.79 -4.08
C LYS A 173 4.25 3.10 -2.90
N ASP A 174 3.90 2.06 -2.14
CA ASP A 174 3.04 2.12 -0.96
C ASP A 174 3.68 1.26 0.15
N PRO A 175 4.33 1.87 1.15
CA PRO A 175 5.06 1.15 2.20
C PRO A 175 4.15 0.36 3.15
N GLU A 176 2.87 0.71 3.23
CA GLU A 176 1.89 0.06 4.10
C GLU A 176 1.29 -1.18 3.41
N LEU A 177 0.95 -1.06 2.12
CA LEU A 177 0.58 -2.21 1.29
C LEU A 177 1.76 -3.20 1.18
N ALA A 178 2.99 -2.69 1.06
CA ALA A 178 4.20 -3.51 1.07
C ALA A 178 4.40 -4.26 2.39
N LEU A 179 4.18 -3.61 3.54
CA LEU A 179 4.28 -4.23 4.87
C LEU A 179 3.29 -5.38 5.02
N ARG A 180 2.02 -5.14 4.67
CA ARG A 180 0.96 -6.15 4.73
C ARG A 180 1.26 -7.34 3.83
N ALA A 181 1.70 -7.10 2.59
CA ALA A 181 2.12 -8.16 1.68
C ALA A 181 3.25 -9.03 2.27
N ALA A 182 4.26 -8.41 2.90
CA ALA A 182 5.35 -9.13 3.54
C ALA A 182 4.91 -9.93 4.78
N ILE A 183 3.96 -9.40 5.57
CA ILE A 183 3.37 -10.13 6.71
C ILE A 183 2.57 -11.34 6.20
N LEU A 184 1.76 -11.18 5.16
CA LEU A 184 1.03 -12.30 4.53
C LEU A 184 1.97 -13.38 4.01
N PHE A 185 3.13 -13.00 3.46
CA PHE A 185 4.17 -13.94 3.08
C PHE A 185 4.73 -14.72 4.28
N CYS A 186 4.91 -14.07 5.43
CA CYS A 186 5.38 -14.74 6.66
C CYS A 186 4.43 -15.84 7.14
N PHE A 187 3.12 -15.69 6.91
CA PHE A 187 2.07 -16.61 7.36
C PHE A 187 1.35 -17.30 6.20
N ASN A 188 2.05 -17.56 5.09
CA ASN A 188 1.44 -18.14 3.90
C ASN A 188 1.02 -19.63 4.08
N PRO A 189 0.06 -20.15 3.29
CA PRO A 189 -0.42 -21.54 3.41
C PRO A 189 0.65 -22.63 3.17
N ALA A 190 1.73 -22.33 2.44
CA ALA A 190 2.84 -23.24 2.19
C ALA A 190 3.95 -23.13 3.25
N SER A 191 3.75 -22.37 4.34
CA SER A 191 4.80 -22.01 5.30
C SER A 191 5.50 -23.19 5.95
N ILE A 192 4.87 -24.36 6.07
CA ILE A 192 5.51 -25.57 6.60
C ILE A 192 6.73 -25.98 5.77
N PHE A 193 6.65 -25.87 4.43
CA PHE A 193 7.75 -26.20 3.53
C PHE A 193 8.87 -25.15 3.56
N TYR A 194 8.55 -23.93 3.99
CA TYR A 194 9.55 -22.90 4.22
C TYR A 194 10.30 -23.07 5.56
N SER A 195 9.77 -23.88 6.48
CA SER A 195 10.42 -24.18 7.77
C SER A 195 11.08 -25.56 7.82
N SER A 196 10.68 -26.49 6.94
CA SER A 196 11.26 -27.84 6.79
C SER A 196 12.46 -27.85 5.84
N ILE A 197 13.17 -28.98 5.71
CA ILE A 197 14.38 -29.14 4.87
C ILE A 197 14.00 -29.28 3.38
N TYR A 198 13.49 -28.19 2.82
CA TYR A 198 12.94 -28.05 1.48
C TYR A 198 13.57 -26.86 0.75
N SER A 199 13.72 -26.93 -0.56
CA SER A 199 14.35 -25.90 -1.41
C SER A 199 13.62 -24.53 -1.46
N GLU A 200 12.39 -24.48 -0.96
CA GLU A 200 11.41 -23.40 -1.13
C GLU A 200 11.94 -22.07 -0.59
N SER A 201 12.50 -22.04 0.62
CA SER A 201 13.06 -20.83 1.23
C SER A 201 14.23 -20.28 0.44
N LEU A 202 15.15 -21.16 0.02
CA LEU A 202 16.33 -20.78 -0.74
C LEU A 202 15.95 -20.28 -2.14
N TYR A 203 14.98 -20.95 -2.78
CA TYR A 203 14.41 -20.51 -4.05
C TYR A 203 13.75 -19.14 -3.96
N SER A 204 12.93 -18.90 -2.92
CA SER A 204 12.25 -17.62 -2.73
C SER A 204 13.24 -16.50 -2.39
N LEU A 205 14.25 -16.77 -1.57
CA LEU A 205 15.35 -15.83 -1.32
C LEU A 205 16.03 -15.41 -2.62
N LEU A 206 16.45 -16.37 -3.43
CA LEU A 206 17.21 -16.11 -4.65
C LEU A 206 16.35 -15.46 -5.74
N SER A 207 15.09 -15.89 -5.89
CA SER A 207 14.17 -15.33 -6.88
C SER A 207 13.74 -13.91 -6.49
N ILE A 208 13.21 -13.70 -5.28
CA ILE A 208 12.73 -12.39 -4.82
C ILE A 208 13.90 -11.42 -4.64
N GLY A 209 15.03 -11.89 -4.09
CA GLY A 209 16.26 -11.09 -3.99
C GLY A 209 16.81 -10.71 -5.37
N GLY A 210 16.85 -11.65 -6.32
CA GLY A 210 17.25 -11.37 -7.69
C GLY A 210 16.35 -10.32 -8.36
N LEU A 211 15.03 -10.38 -8.14
CA LEU A 211 14.08 -9.38 -8.60
C LEU A 211 14.30 -8.02 -7.92
N TYR A 212 14.56 -7.98 -6.61
CA TYR A 212 14.93 -6.75 -5.90
C TYR A 212 16.16 -6.08 -6.53
N TYR A 213 17.22 -6.84 -6.79
CA TYR A 213 18.41 -6.29 -7.44
C TYR A 213 18.17 -5.87 -8.88
N LEU A 214 17.30 -6.57 -9.60
CA LEU A 214 16.90 -6.19 -10.95
C LEU A 214 16.21 -4.83 -10.93
N MET A 215 15.28 -4.64 -10.00
CA MET A 215 14.51 -3.40 -9.85
C MET A 215 15.36 -2.25 -9.28
N SER A 216 16.41 -2.58 -8.53
CA SER A 216 17.39 -1.61 -8.02
C SER A 216 18.46 -1.23 -9.06
N GLY A 217 18.40 -1.77 -10.29
CA GLY A 217 19.33 -1.47 -11.38
C GLY A 217 20.62 -2.31 -11.42
N ALA A 218 20.84 -3.20 -10.44
CA ALA A 218 22.02 -4.06 -10.33
C ALA A 218 21.90 -5.32 -11.20
N ASN A 219 21.75 -5.15 -12.52
CA ASN A 219 21.35 -6.22 -13.45
C ASN A 219 22.26 -7.47 -13.46
N ASN A 220 23.58 -7.30 -13.29
CA ASN A 220 24.51 -8.45 -13.29
C ASN A 220 24.36 -9.27 -12.01
N PHE A 221 24.21 -8.61 -10.86
CA PHE A 221 23.98 -9.27 -9.59
C PHE A 221 22.61 -9.95 -9.55
N ALA A 222 21.59 -9.28 -10.11
CA ALA A 222 20.28 -9.86 -10.33
C ALA A 222 20.34 -11.15 -11.16
N THR A 223 21.05 -11.12 -12.30
CA THR A 223 21.19 -12.30 -13.19
C THR A 223 21.83 -13.48 -12.46
N LEU A 224 22.86 -13.23 -11.64
CA LEU A 224 23.49 -14.27 -10.82
C LEU A 224 22.52 -14.90 -9.82
N TRP A 225 21.76 -14.06 -9.09
CA TRP A 225 20.76 -14.53 -8.12
C TRP A 225 19.65 -15.34 -8.78
N LEU A 226 19.13 -14.85 -9.92
CA LEU A 226 18.12 -15.56 -10.70
C LEU A 226 18.67 -16.88 -11.25
N ALA A 227 19.93 -16.94 -11.69
CA ALA A 227 20.58 -18.19 -12.11
C ALA A 227 20.73 -19.18 -10.94
N LEU A 228 21.18 -18.70 -9.77
CA LEU A 228 21.28 -19.53 -8.57
C LEU A 228 19.92 -20.07 -8.12
N SER A 229 18.82 -19.33 -8.32
CA SER A 229 17.47 -19.84 -8.06
C SER A 229 17.17 -21.11 -8.88
N GLY A 230 17.70 -21.18 -10.10
CA GLY A 230 17.65 -22.35 -10.99
C GLY A 230 18.47 -23.55 -10.49
N SER A 231 19.40 -23.35 -9.55
CA SER A 231 20.15 -24.40 -8.86
C SER A 231 19.46 -24.86 -7.57
N ALA A 232 18.55 -24.06 -7.01
CA ALA A 232 17.69 -24.47 -5.91
C ALA A 232 16.50 -25.30 -6.42
N ARG A 233 15.90 -24.87 -7.54
CA ARG A 233 14.75 -25.54 -8.17
C ARG A 233 14.80 -25.36 -9.69
N SER A 234 14.36 -26.39 -10.41
CA SER A 234 14.24 -26.37 -11.88
C SER A 234 13.41 -25.19 -12.38
N ASN A 235 12.34 -24.83 -11.68
CA ASN A 235 11.45 -23.72 -12.06
C ASN A 235 12.13 -22.33 -12.03
N GLY A 236 13.33 -22.19 -11.45
CA GLY A 236 14.08 -20.93 -11.47
C GLY A 236 14.44 -20.46 -12.87
N VAL A 237 14.45 -21.35 -13.86
CA VAL A 237 14.61 -20.98 -15.28
C VAL A 237 13.52 -20.03 -15.79
N LEU A 238 12.33 -20.05 -15.17
CA LEU A 238 11.21 -19.18 -15.55
C LEU A 238 11.49 -17.70 -15.23
N ASN A 239 12.40 -17.43 -14.29
CA ASN A 239 12.82 -16.07 -13.97
C ASN A 239 13.52 -15.37 -15.15
N ALA A 240 13.97 -16.11 -16.18
CA ALA A 240 14.45 -15.52 -17.43
C ALA A 240 13.38 -14.66 -18.12
N GLY A 241 12.09 -14.94 -17.88
CA GLY A 241 10.96 -14.15 -18.40
C GLY A 241 11.03 -12.66 -18.02
N TYR A 242 11.53 -12.32 -16.83
CA TYR A 242 11.70 -10.92 -16.41
C TYR A 242 12.79 -10.20 -17.22
N ILE A 243 13.90 -10.88 -17.50
CA ILE A 243 14.98 -10.35 -18.33
C ILE A 243 14.52 -10.23 -19.79
N CYS A 244 13.78 -11.21 -20.31
CA CYS A 244 13.18 -11.15 -21.64
C CYS A 244 12.25 -9.92 -21.75
N PHE A 245 11.36 -9.71 -20.77
CA PHE A 245 10.45 -8.56 -20.76
C PHE A 245 11.21 -7.23 -20.76
N GLN A 246 12.21 -7.07 -19.89
CA GLN A 246 13.04 -5.87 -19.82
C GLN A 246 13.83 -5.64 -21.12
N THR A 247 14.38 -6.71 -21.69
CA THR A 247 15.15 -6.66 -22.95
C THR A 247 14.26 -6.26 -24.12
N MET A 248 13.05 -6.81 -24.19
CA MET A 248 12.06 -6.51 -25.22
C MET A 248 11.71 -5.02 -25.24
N HIS A 249 11.41 -4.43 -24.07
CA HIS A 249 11.10 -3.01 -23.96
C HIS A 249 12.29 -2.10 -24.29
N ARG A 250 13.49 -2.42 -23.77
CA ARG A 250 14.69 -1.63 -24.07
C ARG A 250 15.13 -1.72 -25.53
N ALA A 251 14.95 -2.87 -26.17
CA ALA A 251 15.23 -3.04 -27.59
C ALA A 251 14.23 -2.24 -28.44
N TYR A 252 12.94 -2.27 -28.07
CA TYR A 252 11.92 -1.45 -28.71
C TYR A 252 12.25 0.05 -28.62
N ASP A 253 12.60 0.55 -27.43
CA ASP A 253 13.00 1.95 -27.23
C ASP A 253 14.23 2.34 -28.06
N ALA A 254 15.23 1.45 -28.11
CA ALA A 254 16.45 1.69 -28.89
C ALA A 254 16.15 1.80 -30.41
N VAL A 255 15.26 0.95 -30.94
CA VAL A 255 14.88 0.95 -32.36
C VAL A 255 13.95 2.11 -32.71
N PHE A 256 12.84 2.25 -31.98
CA PHE A 256 11.73 3.10 -32.41
C PHE A 256 11.82 4.51 -31.85
N LEU A 257 12.27 4.68 -30.60
CA LEU A 257 12.37 6.01 -29.96
C LEU A 257 13.72 6.66 -30.22
N LYS A 258 14.82 5.94 -29.98
CA LYS A 258 16.19 6.47 -30.12
C LYS A 258 16.76 6.31 -31.54
N LYS A 259 16.10 5.56 -32.43
CA LYS A 259 16.54 5.29 -33.81
C LYS A 259 17.99 4.77 -33.92
N HIS A 260 18.44 4.03 -32.92
CA HIS A 260 19.80 3.50 -32.81
C HIS A 260 19.79 1.98 -32.93
N ALA A 261 19.81 1.46 -34.16
CA ALA A 261 19.78 0.02 -34.42
C ALA A 261 20.95 -0.74 -33.77
N TYR A 262 22.14 -0.15 -33.75
CA TYR A 262 23.31 -0.76 -33.09
C TYR A 262 23.10 -0.96 -31.58
N LEU A 263 22.51 0.04 -30.91
CA LEU A 263 22.18 -0.06 -29.49
C LEU A 263 21.14 -1.14 -29.23
N ALA A 264 20.14 -1.29 -30.10
CA ALA A 264 19.15 -2.35 -30.01
C ALA A 264 19.79 -3.75 -30.13
N VAL A 265 20.72 -3.93 -31.07
CA VAL A 265 21.48 -5.19 -31.21
C VAL A 265 22.30 -5.48 -29.95
N GLN A 266 22.96 -4.48 -29.37
CA GLN A 266 23.69 -4.64 -28.11
C GLN A 266 22.77 -5.05 -26.96
N VAL A 267 21.61 -4.41 -26.82
CA VAL A 267 20.60 -4.76 -25.80
C VAL A 267 20.11 -6.20 -25.98
N LEU A 268 19.82 -6.62 -27.21
CA LEU A 268 19.38 -7.98 -27.52
C LEU A 268 20.45 -9.03 -27.21
N ILE A 269 21.71 -8.78 -27.59
CA ILE A 269 22.82 -9.68 -27.27
C ILE A 269 23.02 -9.77 -25.75
N ALA A 270 23.05 -8.64 -25.05
CA ALA A 270 23.21 -8.61 -23.59
C ALA A 270 22.05 -9.32 -22.87
N GLY A 271 20.82 -9.10 -23.31
CA GLY A 271 19.63 -9.79 -22.80
C GLY A 271 19.68 -11.29 -23.05
N ALA A 272 20.04 -11.73 -24.26
CA ALA A 272 20.18 -13.13 -24.62
C ALA A 272 21.26 -13.82 -23.78
N LEU A 273 22.42 -13.18 -23.57
CA LEU A 273 23.49 -13.70 -22.70
C LEU A 273 23.02 -13.83 -21.25
N ARG A 274 22.31 -12.83 -20.71
CA ARG A 274 21.74 -12.90 -19.35
C ARG A 274 20.71 -14.02 -19.20
N CYS A 275 19.82 -14.17 -20.17
CA CYS A 275 18.87 -15.28 -20.20
C CYS A 275 19.61 -16.63 -20.24
N LEU A 276 20.61 -16.78 -21.11
CA LEU A 276 21.44 -18.00 -21.18
C LEU A 276 22.07 -18.31 -19.82
N CYS A 277 22.64 -17.32 -19.14
CA CYS A 277 23.20 -17.48 -17.79
C CYS A 277 22.18 -18.03 -16.77
N ILE A 278 20.90 -17.67 -16.88
CA ILE A 278 19.84 -18.20 -15.99
C ILE A 278 19.58 -19.69 -16.26
N PHE A 279 19.72 -20.16 -17.51
CA PHE A 279 19.57 -21.58 -17.86
C PHE A 279 20.79 -22.43 -17.54
N VAL A 280 22.00 -21.83 -17.50
CA VAL A 280 23.27 -22.56 -17.32
C VAL A 280 23.23 -23.53 -16.13
N PRO A 281 22.81 -23.16 -14.91
CA PRO A 281 22.89 -24.08 -13.79
C PRO A 281 21.98 -25.30 -13.92
N PHE A 282 20.79 -25.12 -14.50
CA PHE A 282 19.89 -26.24 -14.77
C PHE A 282 20.48 -27.17 -15.84
N ILE A 283 20.99 -26.61 -16.94
CA ILE A 283 21.61 -27.39 -18.04
C ILE A 283 22.86 -28.11 -17.54
N ALA A 284 23.73 -27.43 -16.78
CA ALA A 284 24.93 -28.01 -16.20
C ALA A 284 24.59 -29.20 -15.29
N PHE A 285 23.51 -29.10 -14.52
CA PHE A 285 23.06 -30.19 -13.69
C PHE A 285 22.47 -31.37 -14.50
N GLN A 286 21.79 -31.11 -15.62
CA GLN A 286 21.38 -32.17 -16.55
C GLN A 286 22.61 -32.87 -17.16
N ALA A 287 23.62 -32.10 -17.57
CA ALA A 287 24.87 -32.62 -18.13
C ALA A 287 25.66 -33.44 -17.11
N TYR A 288 25.70 -33.00 -15.85
CA TYR A 288 26.28 -33.75 -14.74
C TYR A 288 25.60 -35.11 -14.53
N GLY A 289 24.26 -35.15 -14.59
CA GLY A 289 23.52 -36.40 -14.53
C GLY A 289 23.77 -37.33 -15.72
N TYR A 290 23.86 -36.77 -16.93
CA TYR A 290 24.24 -37.54 -18.14
C TYR A 290 25.65 -38.12 -18.01
N TYR A 291 26.61 -37.33 -17.54
CA TYR A 291 27.99 -37.78 -17.32
C TYR A 291 28.04 -38.96 -16.34
N ASN A 292 27.33 -38.89 -15.22
CA ASN A 292 27.37 -39.94 -14.20
C ASN A 292 26.58 -41.22 -14.57
N MET A 293 25.50 -41.09 -15.35
CA MET A 293 24.59 -42.22 -15.62
C MET A 293 24.73 -42.83 -17.02
N CYS A 294 25.12 -42.05 -18.02
CA CYS A 294 25.11 -42.47 -19.42
C CYS A 294 26.52 -42.65 -20.00
N LEU A 295 27.50 -41.82 -19.60
CA LEU A 295 28.83 -41.85 -20.20
C LEU A 295 29.58 -43.15 -19.82
N GLY A 296 30.13 -43.84 -20.82
CA GLY A 296 30.93 -45.05 -20.61
C GLY A 296 30.14 -46.35 -20.40
N ARG A 297 28.80 -46.34 -20.58
CA ARG A 297 27.96 -47.55 -20.51
C ARG A 297 27.66 -48.13 -21.89
N PHE A 298 27.45 -49.45 -21.95
CA PHE A 298 27.03 -50.13 -23.18
C PHE A 298 25.58 -49.77 -23.54
N PRO A 299 25.18 -49.73 -24.83
CA PRO A 299 23.85 -49.35 -25.27
C PRO A 299 22.70 -50.13 -24.60
N ASP A 300 22.91 -51.40 -24.27
CA ASP A 300 21.92 -52.27 -23.64
C ASP A 300 21.72 -51.99 -22.13
N GLU A 301 22.67 -51.29 -21.51
CA GLU A 301 22.62 -50.87 -20.09
C GLU A 301 22.19 -49.41 -19.92
N MET A 302 22.09 -48.65 -21.02
CA MET A 302 21.72 -47.25 -21.01
C MET A 302 20.22 -47.07 -20.73
N ARG A 303 19.91 -46.09 -19.89
CA ARG A 303 18.53 -45.72 -19.61
C ARG A 303 17.88 -45.11 -20.86
N PRO A 304 16.57 -45.27 -21.09
CA PRO A 304 15.91 -44.82 -22.32
C PRO A 304 16.11 -43.34 -22.64
N TRP A 305 16.23 -42.49 -21.61
CA TRP A 305 16.45 -41.06 -21.76
C TRP A 305 17.87 -40.69 -22.20
N CYS A 306 18.87 -41.56 -22.02
CA CYS A 306 20.24 -41.34 -22.48
C CYS A 306 20.33 -41.34 -24.02
N ASN A 307 19.46 -42.11 -24.69
CA ASN A 307 19.43 -42.27 -26.15
C ASN A 307 18.44 -41.32 -26.85
N ALA A 308 17.77 -40.44 -26.10
CA ALA A 308 16.86 -39.47 -26.67
C ALA A 308 17.62 -38.38 -27.46
N ARG A 309 16.99 -37.82 -28.50
CA ARG A 309 17.55 -36.72 -29.31
C ARG A 309 18.01 -35.52 -28.47
N LEU A 310 17.29 -35.27 -27.37
CA LEU A 310 17.68 -34.36 -26.29
C LEU A 310 17.60 -35.15 -24.98
N PRO A 311 18.73 -35.56 -24.39
CA PRO A 311 18.73 -36.36 -23.16
C PRO A 311 18.39 -35.48 -21.95
N VAL A 312 17.09 -35.39 -21.64
CA VAL A 312 16.58 -34.59 -20.50
C VAL A 312 16.26 -35.48 -19.32
N LEU A 313 17.26 -35.69 -18.46
CA LEU A 313 17.18 -36.50 -17.24
C LEU A 313 15.99 -36.10 -16.35
N TYR A 314 15.86 -34.81 -16.05
CA TYR A 314 14.83 -34.30 -15.14
C TYR A 314 13.41 -34.63 -15.60
N ASN A 315 13.13 -34.49 -16.91
CA ASN A 315 11.81 -34.80 -17.46
C ASN A 315 11.49 -36.30 -17.36
N PHE A 316 12.48 -37.15 -17.66
CA PHE A 316 12.34 -38.59 -17.50
C PHE A 316 12.03 -38.95 -16.04
N ILE A 317 12.80 -38.40 -15.09
CA ILE A 317 12.63 -38.69 -13.67
C ILE A 317 11.24 -38.25 -13.18
N GLN A 318 10.84 -37.01 -13.47
CA GLN A 318 9.55 -36.46 -13.08
C GLN A 318 8.39 -37.31 -13.62
N SER A 319 8.48 -37.78 -14.86
CA SER A 319 7.47 -38.66 -15.46
C SER A 319 7.51 -40.08 -14.89
N HIS A 320 8.69 -40.70 -14.77
CA HIS A 320 8.85 -42.12 -14.45
C HIS A 320 8.61 -42.43 -12.97
N TYR A 321 9.17 -41.62 -12.07
CA TYR A 321 9.11 -41.86 -10.63
C TYR A 321 7.94 -41.13 -9.95
N TRP A 322 7.57 -39.93 -10.46
CA TRP A 322 6.55 -39.08 -9.84
C TRP A 322 5.27 -38.92 -10.68
N GLY A 323 5.20 -39.53 -11.87
CA GLY A 323 4.00 -39.47 -12.72
C GLY A 323 3.63 -38.06 -13.20
N VAL A 324 4.56 -37.12 -13.18
CA VAL A 324 4.35 -35.73 -13.61
C VAL A 324 4.16 -35.67 -15.13
N GLY A 325 3.26 -34.82 -15.60
CA GLY A 325 3.02 -34.62 -17.02
C GLY A 325 1.70 -33.90 -17.30
N PHE A 326 1.47 -33.57 -18.57
CA PHE A 326 0.30 -32.82 -19.00
C PHE A 326 -1.01 -33.51 -18.59
N LEU A 327 -1.78 -32.85 -17.72
CA LEU A 327 -3.06 -33.28 -17.15
C LEU A 327 -3.06 -34.66 -16.45
N ARG A 328 -1.91 -35.28 -16.20
CA ARG A 328 -1.81 -36.62 -15.60
C ARG A 328 -2.37 -36.69 -14.17
N TYR A 329 -2.42 -35.55 -13.48
CA TYR A 329 -2.88 -35.45 -12.09
C TYR A 329 -4.40 -35.26 -11.96
N PHE A 330 -5.13 -35.03 -13.05
CA PHE A 330 -6.59 -34.83 -13.03
C PHE A 330 -7.33 -36.16 -12.88
N GLN A 331 -7.29 -36.70 -11.66
CA GLN A 331 -7.94 -37.95 -11.28
C GLN A 331 -8.90 -37.67 -10.12
N LEU A 332 -10.07 -38.33 -10.10
CA LEU A 332 -11.08 -38.12 -9.05
C LEU A 332 -10.51 -38.31 -7.63
N LYS A 333 -9.59 -39.26 -7.44
CA LYS A 333 -8.92 -39.48 -6.15
C LYS A 333 -8.07 -38.31 -5.65
N GLN A 334 -7.71 -37.36 -6.52
CA GLN A 334 -6.92 -36.17 -6.16
C GLN A 334 -7.80 -34.98 -5.77
N LEU A 335 -9.13 -35.10 -5.81
CA LEU A 335 -10.06 -34.03 -5.46
C LEU A 335 -9.77 -33.38 -4.09
N PRO A 336 -9.43 -34.12 -3.01
CA PRO A 336 -9.07 -33.51 -1.73
C PRO A 336 -7.85 -32.58 -1.83
N ASN A 337 -6.84 -32.96 -2.64
CA ASN A 337 -5.65 -32.14 -2.83
C ASN A 337 -5.95 -30.88 -3.66
N PHE A 338 -6.86 -30.96 -4.64
CA PHE A 338 -7.35 -29.79 -5.37
C PHE A 338 -8.14 -28.82 -4.47
N LEU A 339 -8.99 -29.33 -3.59
CA LEU A 339 -9.69 -28.51 -2.60
C LEU A 339 -8.72 -27.81 -1.65
N LEU A 340 -7.68 -28.51 -1.19
CA LEU A 340 -6.64 -27.94 -0.33
C LEU A 340 -5.86 -26.80 -1.02
N ALA A 341 -5.63 -26.90 -2.32
CA ALA A 341 -4.92 -25.90 -3.11
C ALA A 341 -5.80 -24.77 -3.67
N SER A 342 -7.12 -24.98 -3.68
CA SER A 342 -8.10 -24.07 -4.28
C SER A 342 -7.95 -22.61 -3.82
N PRO A 343 -7.71 -22.28 -2.54
CA PRO A 343 -7.55 -20.88 -2.13
C PRO A 343 -6.38 -20.17 -2.81
N VAL A 344 -5.23 -20.85 -2.95
CA VAL A 344 -4.04 -20.27 -3.59
C VAL A 344 -4.25 -20.12 -5.09
N LEU A 345 -4.82 -21.13 -5.74
CA LEU A 345 -5.11 -21.08 -7.18
C LEU A 345 -6.16 -20.01 -7.50
N SER A 346 -7.20 -19.90 -6.68
CA SER A 346 -8.27 -18.90 -6.85
C SER A 346 -7.72 -17.49 -6.65
N LEU A 347 -6.90 -17.25 -5.63
CA LEU A 347 -6.34 -15.92 -5.38
C LEU A 347 -5.36 -15.50 -6.48
N ALA A 348 -4.54 -16.42 -7.01
CA ALA A 348 -3.68 -16.17 -8.17
C ALA A 348 -4.48 -15.83 -9.43
N LEU A 349 -5.56 -16.58 -9.69
CA LEU A 349 -6.44 -16.30 -10.83
C LEU A 349 -7.16 -14.96 -10.67
N CYS A 350 -7.69 -14.65 -9.47
CA CYS A 350 -8.31 -13.38 -9.16
C CYS A 350 -7.34 -12.20 -9.32
N SER A 351 -6.09 -12.36 -8.87
CA SER A 351 -5.02 -11.37 -9.06
C SER A 351 -4.82 -11.00 -10.53
N ILE A 352 -4.75 -12.01 -11.40
CA ILE A 352 -4.59 -11.82 -12.85
C ILE A 352 -5.85 -11.18 -13.45
N ILE A 353 -7.03 -11.77 -13.21
CA ILE A 353 -8.29 -11.30 -13.77
C ILE A 353 -8.56 -9.84 -13.36
N HIS A 354 -8.29 -9.49 -12.10
CA HIS A 354 -8.50 -8.15 -11.60
C HIS A 354 -7.62 -7.11 -12.31
N TYR A 355 -6.33 -7.42 -12.49
CA TYR A 355 -5.41 -6.54 -13.21
C TYR A 355 -5.82 -6.38 -14.68
N VAL A 356 -6.16 -7.49 -15.36
CA VAL A 356 -6.60 -7.49 -16.76
C VAL A 356 -7.87 -6.67 -16.94
N LYS A 357 -8.86 -6.81 -16.05
CA LYS A 357 -10.13 -6.07 -16.13
C LYS A 357 -9.94 -4.56 -15.98
N LEU A 358 -9.00 -4.12 -15.15
CA LEU A 358 -8.79 -2.70 -14.85
C LEU A 358 -7.73 -2.02 -15.73
N ARG A 359 -6.83 -2.79 -16.36
CA ARG A 359 -5.80 -2.28 -17.29
C ARG A 359 -5.71 -3.14 -18.57
N PRO A 360 -6.81 -3.33 -19.33
CA PRO A 360 -6.82 -4.23 -20.49
C PRO A 360 -5.85 -3.80 -21.57
N GLU A 361 -5.81 -2.50 -21.91
CA GLU A 361 -4.93 -2.00 -22.97
C GLU A 361 -3.44 -2.22 -22.69
N ILE A 362 -3.03 -2.00 -21.44
CA ILE A 362 -1.64 -2.18 -21.01
C ILE A 362 -1.28 -3.65 -20.96
N PHE A 363 -2.18 -4.50 -20.46
CA PHE A 363 -1.94 -5.92 -20.39
C PHE A 363 -1.78 -6.54 -21.80
N PHE A 364 -2.71 -6.28 -22.72
CA PHE A 364 -2.66 -6.84 -24.07
C PHE A 364 -1.59 -6.20 -24.96
N SER A 365 -1.21 -4.95 -24.72
CA SER A 365 -0.05 -4.33 -25.38
C SER A 365 1.28 -4.68 -24.73
N LEU A 366 1.30 -5.56 -23.70
CA LEU A 366 2.50 -5.90 -22.93
C LEU A 366 3.24 -4.67 -22.36
N GLY A 367 2.52 -3.57 -22.10
CA GLY A 367 3.06 -2.32 -21.58
C GLY A 367 3.47 -1.29 -22.64
N PHE A 368 3.42 -1.61 -23.94
CA PHE A 368 3.84 -0.66 -24.99
C PHE A 368 2.91 0.55 -25.13
N ARG A 369 1.63 0.41 -24.77
CA ARG A 369 0.65 1.52 -24.72
C ARG A 369 0.58 2.20 -23.35
N ALA A 370 1.59 2.05 -22.49
CA ALA A 370 1.68 2.83 -21.26
C ALA A 370 1.89 4.33 -21.57
N SER A 371 1.34 5.22 -20.74
CA SER A 371 1.56 6.66 -20.85
C SER A 371 3.03 7.01 -20.62
N ASP A 372 3.46 8.21 -21.04
CA ASP A 372 4.86 8.62 -20.85
C ASP A 372 5.23 8.81 -19.37
N GLU A 373 4.26 9.17 -18.53
CA GLU A 373 4.38 9.14 -17.06
C GLU A 373 4.58 7.72 -16.52
N ASP A 374 3.79 6.75 -16.97
CA ASP A 374 3.93 5.33 -16.62
C ASP A 374 5.30 4.76 -17.07
N LYS A 375 5.82 5.21 -18.21
CA LYS A 375 7.15 4.81 -18.71
C LYS A 375 8.29 5.43 -17.90
N ASN A 376 8.18 6.70 -17.53
CA ASN A 376 9.16 7.39 -16.70
C ASN A 376 9.21 6.78 -15.28
N SER A 377 8.04 6.49 -14.71
CA SER A 377 7.91 5.86 -13.41
C SER A 377 8.38 4.39 -13.39
N SER A 378 8.42 3.73 -14.55
CA SER A 378 8.87 2.35 -14.77
C SER A 378 10.21 2.27 -15.51
N ALA A 379 11.04 3.32 -15.46
CA ALA A 379 12.22 3.45 -16.31
C ALA A 379 13.26 2.33 -16.16
N VAL A 380 13.27 1.58 -15.05
CA VAL A 380 14.17 0.43 -14.89
C VAL A 380 13.76 -0.76 -15.79
N LEU A 381 12.45 -0.94 -15.99
CA LEU A 381 11.85 -2.07 -16.71
C LEU A 381 11.53 -1.72 -18.16
N ILE A 382 10.97 -0.53 -18.39
CA ILE A 382 10.32 -0.15 -19.65
C ILE A 382 11.15 0.85 -20.44
N SER A 383 11.89 1.74 -19.78
CA SER A 383 12.70 2.74 -20.45
C SER A 383 14.20 2.40 -20.44
N MET A 384 14.95 3.00 -21.36
CA MET A 384 16.38 3.25 -21.13
C MET A 384 16.51 4.63 -20.49
N GLY A 385 16.45 4.69 -19.15
CA GLY A 385 16.73 5.91 -18.38
C GLY A 385 18.00 6.61 -18.87
N ALA A 386 18.03 7.95 -18.78
CA ALA A 386 19.18 8.75 -19.15
C ALA A 386 20.40 8.34 -18.29
N ASP A 387 21.38 7.69 -18.91
CA ASP A 387 22.61 7.33 -18.23
C ASP A 387 23.36 8.59 -17.79
N THR A 388 23.35 8.79 -16.48
CA THR A 388 24.24 9.69 -15.75
C THR A 388 25.69 9.30 -16.02
N LYS A 389 26.33 9.92 -17.01
CA LYS A 389 27.74 10.35 -17.11
C LYS A 389 28.16 10.52 -18.58
N LEU A 390 28.17 11.77 -19.06
CA LEU A 390 29.19 12.23 -19.99
C LEU A 390 29.35 13.77 -19.89
N ASN A 391 30.51 14.17 -19.37
CA ASN A 391 31.23 15.44 -19.51
C ASN A 391 30.46 16.78 -19.44
N SER A 392 30.70 17.46 -18.31
CA SER A 392 30.60 18.91 -18.12
C SER A 392 31.45 19.67 -19.15
N ALA A 393 30.85 20.05 -20.28
CA ALA A 393 31.30 21.14 -21.16
C ALA A 393 30.31 21.46 -22.30
N SER A 394 29.33 20.61 -22.61
CA SER A 394 28.43 20.81 -23.77
C SER A 394 27.03 21.37 -23.43
N SER A 395 26.73 21.61 -22.15
CA SER A 395 25.43 22.14 -21.70
C SER A 395 25.23 23.64 -21.94
N LEU A 396 26.28 24.40 -22.30
CA LEU A 396 26.15 25.81 -22.67
C LEU A 396 25.84 26.06 -24.16
N GLU A 397 26.15 25.12 -25.07
CA GLU A 397 25.86 25.30 -26.50
C GLU A 397 24.42 24.89 -26.87
N ILE A 398 23.83 23.93 -26.16
CA ILE A 398 22.45 23.47 -26.44
C ILE A 398 21.42 24.51 -25.98
N LEU A 399 21.67 25.23 -24.89
CA LEU A 399 20.78 26.29 -24.40
C LEU A 399 20.80 27.52 -25.34
N SER A 400 21.95 27.83 -25.96
CA SER A 400 22.06 28.90 -26.95
C SER A 400 21.32 28.57 -28.25
N SER A 401 21.41 27.31 -28.71
CA SER A 401 20.72 26.88 -29.95
C SER A 401 19.20 26.77 -29.82
N LYS A 402 18.67 26.47 -28.62
CA LYS A 402 17.21 26.46 -28.35
C LYS A 402 16.61 27.86 -28.27
N VAL A 403 17.32 28.81 -27.65
CA VAL A 403 16.88 30.21 -27.55
C VAL A 403 16.84 30.89 -28.92
N GLN A 404 17.82 30.62 -29.82
CA GLN A 404 17.77 31.14 -31.19
C GLN A 404 16.67 30.51 -32.05
N ARG A 405 16.26 29.27 -31.77
CA ARG A 405 15.21 28.56 -32.53
C ARG A 405 13.81 28.98 -32.09
N GLU A 406 13.60 29.28 -30.80
CA GLU A 406 12.35 29.82 -30.29
C GLU A 406 12.08 31.26 -30.75
N ASP A 407 13.12 32.09 -30.87
CA ASP A 407 12.98 33.45 -31.42
C ASP A 407 12.64 33.48 -32.92
N GLN A 408 13.09 32.49 -33.71
CA GLN A 408 12.69 32.35 -35.12
C GLN A 408 11.24 31.86 -35.27
N VAL A 409 10.78 30.96 -34.39
CA VAL A 409 9.40 30.45 -34.39
C VAL A 409 8.41 31.53 -33.93
N LEU A 410 8.78 32.38 -32.96
CA LEU A 410 7.97 33.53 -32.51
C LEU A 410 7.89 34.64 -33.57
N ARG A 411 8.92 34.83 -34.40
CA ARG A 411 8.86 35.77 -35.54
C ARG A 411 8.06 35.24 -36.74
N GLN A 412 7.94 33.92 -36.92
CA GLN A 412 7.08 33.33 -37.95
C GLN A 412 5.61 33.24 -37.53
N ARG A 413 5.29 33.10 -36.23
CA ARG A 413 3.90 33.08 -35.73
C ARG A 413 3.18 34.44 -35.75
N LYS A 414 3.88 35.54 -36.03
CA LYS A 414 3.26 36.89 -36.14
C LYS A 414 2.85 37.28 -37.57
N ARG A 415 2.99 36.37 -38.56
CA ARG A 415 2.66 36.66 -39.98
C ARG A 415 1.60 35.77 -40.61
N SER A 416 1.00 34.84 -39.87
CA SER A 416 -0.07 33.99 -40.39
C SER A 416 -1.05 33.65 -39.28
N ILE A 417 -2.14 34.42 -39.18
CA ILE A 417 -3.53 33.99 -38.96
C ILE A 417 -4.38 35.26 -39.13
N ASN A 418 -4.70 35.56 -40.39
CA ASN A 418 -6.02 36.04 -40.79
C ASN A 418 -6.63 34.84 -41.50
N GLY A 419 -7.77 34.34 -41.05
CA GLY A 419 -8.45 33.22 -41.66
C GLY A 419 -9.07 32.30 -40.62
N GLU A 420 -10.37 32.49 -40.42
CA GLU A 420 -11.26 31.55 -39.73
C GLU A 420 -11.14 30.15 -40.34
N ASN A 421 -11.08 29.14 -39.48
CA ASN A 421 -11.80 27.88 -39.67
C ASN A 421 -11.79 27.08 -38.37
N THR A 422 -13.00 26.76 -37.93
CA THR A 422 -13.37 25.96 -36.77
C THR A 422 -12.81 24.54 -36.91
N VAL A 423 -11.86 24.17 -36.04
CA VAL A 423 -11.47 22.76 -35.85
C VAL A 423 -11.71 22.43 -34.39
N SER A 424 -12.64 21.52 -34.16
CA SER A 424 -12.90 20.88 -32.88
C SER A 424 -11.63 20.17 -32.37
N LEU A 425 -10.95 20.77 -31.40
CA LEU A 425 -9.89 20.13 -30.64
C LEU A 425 -10.53 19.19 -29.62
N GLN A 426 -10.50 17.90 -29.93
CA GLN A 426 -10.62 16.86 -28.92
C GLN A 426 -9.39 16.98 -28.01
N VAL A 427 -9.62 17.45 -26.78
CA VAL A 427 -8.63 17.42 -25.71
C VAL A 427 -8.57 15.97 -25.23
N GLU A 428 -7.45 15.29 -25.51
CA GLU A 428 -7.15 13.99 -24.93
C GLU A 428 -7.07 14.12 -23.40
N ASN A 429 -7.96 13.40 -22.70
CA ASN A 429 -7.94 13.25 -21.25
C ASN A 429 -6.64 12.56 -20.81
N GLU A 430 -5.74 13.29 -20.16
CA GLU A 430 -4.64 12.69 -19.40
C GLU A 430 -5.21 12.00 -18.15
N SER A 431 -5.02 10.67 -18.08
CA SER A 431 -5.49 9.85 -16.95
C SER A 431 -4.54 9.98 -15.76
N PRO A 432 -5.03 10.11 -14.50
CA PRO A 432 -4.18 10.29 -13.32
C PRO A 432 -3.28 9.08 -13.05
N GLU A 433 -2.01 9.32 -12.69
CA GLU A 433 -1.05 8.27 -12.28
C GLU A 433 -1.66 7.33 -11.23
N LYS A 434 -1.67 6.04 -11.52
CA LYS A 434 -2.27 5.01 -10.65
C LYS A 434 -1.19 4.32 -9.83
N HIS A 435 -1.10 4.64 -8.54
CA HIS A 435 -0.19 4.00 -7.57
C HIS A 435 -0.74 2.65 -7.03
N GLY A 436 0.11 1.85 -6.38
CA GLY A 436 -0.27 0.57 -5.77
C GLY A 436 -0.34 -0.62 -6.76
N TYR A 437 -1.23 -1.58 -6.50
CA TYR A 437 -1.33 -2.83 -7.27
C TYR A 437 -1.66 -2.63 -8.77
N LEU A 438 -2.29 -1.50 -9.13
CA LEU A 438 -2.66 -1.19 -10.51
C LEU A 438 -1.56 -0.49 -11.31
N SER A 439 -0.38 -0.25 -10.71
CA SER A 439 0.77 0.34 -11.40
C SER A 439 1.23 -0.50 -12.60
N VAL A 440 1.81 0.16 -13.62
CA VAL A 440 2.38 -0.52 -14.79
C VAL A 440 3.63 -1.34 -14.41
N THR A 441 4.35 -0.96 -13.36
CA THR A 441 5.48 -1.72 -12.80
C THR A 441 5.09 -3.14 -12.35
N VAL A 442 3.82 -3.38 -12.04
CA VAL A 442 3.29 -4.69 -11.60
C VAL A 442 3.06 -5.65 -12.79
N LEU A 443 2.90 -5.15 -14.01
CA LEU A 443 2.59 -5.93 -15.22
C LEU A 443 3.52 -7.15 -15.44
N PRO A 444 4.86 -7.03 -15.46
CA PRO A 444 5.73 -8.18 -15.72
C PRO A 444 5.55 -9.30 -14.68
N PHE A 445 5.24 -8.93 -13.44
CA PHE A 445 4.99 -9.91 -12.39
C PHE A 445 3.63 -10.61 -12.56
N VAL A 446 2.59 -9.90 -13.02
CA VAL A 446 1.28 -10.50 -13.34
C VAL A 446 1.38 -11.44 -14.55
N LEU A 447 2.12 -11.06 -15.58
CA LEU A 447 2.39 -11.93 -16.73
C LEU A 447 3.14 -13.20 -16.30
N HIS A 448 4.18 -13.04 -15.47
CA HIS A 448 4.91 -14.18 -14.92
C HIS A 448 4.01 -15.06 -14.03
N LEU A 449 3.17 -14.47 -13.18
CA LEU A 449 2.19 -15.21 -12.38
C LEU A 449 1.20 -15.98 -13.27
N GLY A 450 0.74 -15.40 -14.38
CA GLY A 450 -0.12 -16.07 -15.36
C GLY A 450 0.55 -17.29 -15.98
N PHE A 451 1.82 -17.16 -16.40
CA PHE A 451 2.60 -18.28 -16.92
C PHE A 451 2.83 -19.37 -15.86
N MET A 452 3.18 -18.98 -14.62
CA MET A 452 3.33 -19.91 -13.50
C MET A 452 2.02 -20.64 -13.23
N ALA A 453 0.89 -19.93 -13.15
CA ALA A 453 -0.44 -20.49 -12.89
C ALA A 453 -0.83 -21.51 -13.96
N ALA A 454 -0.63 -21.18 -15.25
CA ALA A 454 -0.87 -22.11 -16.34
C ALA A 454 0.02 -23.36 -16.23
N THR A 455 1.32 -23.19 -15.99
CA THR A 455 2.25 -24.32 -15.82
C THR A 455 1.84 -25.21 -14.64
N THR A 456 1.44 -24.60 -13.52
CA THR A 456 0.98 -25.35 -12.35
C THR A 456 -0.29 -26.13 -12.60
N PHE A 457 -1.25 -25.52 -13.31
CA PHE A 457 -2.54 -26.13 -13.58
C PHE A 457 -2.40 -27.32 -14.54
N PHE A 458 -1.60 -27.18 -15.59
CA PHE A 458 -1.51 -28.22 -16.63
C PHE A 458 -0.50 -29.32 -16.34
N VAL A 459 0.57 -29.05 -15.59
CA VAL A 459 1.74 -29.96 -15.54
C VAL A 459 2.10 -30.42 -14.12
N MET A 460 1.84 -29.60 -13.09
CA MET A 460 2.36 -29.87 -11.74
C MET A 460 1.37 -30.63 -10.85
N HIS A 461 1.92 -31.40 -9.90
CA HIS A 461 1.14 -31.89 -8.75
C HIS A 461 0.63 -30.70 -7.94
N VAL A 462 -0.59 -30.79 -7.44
CA VAL A 462 -1.25 -29.64 -6.81
C VAL A 462 -0.56 -29.17 -5.52
N GLN A 463 0.07 -30.08 -4.78
CA GLN A 463 0.90 -29.75 -3.61
C GLN A 463 2.20 -29.03 -4.01
N VAL A 464 2.74 -29.29 -5.21
CA VAL A 464 3.90 -28.56 -5.76
C VAL A 464 3.44 -27.18 -6.26
N ALA A 465 2.25 -27.10 -6.85
CA ALA A 465 1.65 -25.86 -7.34
C ALA A 465 1.49 -24.81 -6.24
N THR A 466 0.94 -25.18 -5.07
CA THR A 466 0.77 -24.25 -3.94
C THR A 466 2.09 -23.67 -3.46
N ARG A 467 3.11 -24.52 -3.30
CA ARG A 467 4.48 -24.12 -2.91
C ARG A 467 5.12 -23.21 -3.94
N PHE A 468 4.95 -23.54 -5.22
CA PHE A 468 5.52 -22.76 -6.31
C PHE A 468 4.88 -21.38 -6.46
N LEU A 469 3.55 -21.29 -6.41
CA LEU A 469 2.82 -20.01 -6.50
C LEU A 469 3.06 -19.13 -5.27
N SER A 470 3.27 -19.72 -4.08
CA SER A 470 3.57 -18.98 -2.85
C SER A 470 4.88 -18.19 -2.88
N ALA A 471 5.76 -18.42 -3.86
CA ALA A 471 6.98 -17.66 -4.05
C ALA A 471 6.78 -16.40 -4.92
N SER A 472 5.57 -16.17 -5.45
CA SER A 472 5.27 -15.09 -6.39
C SER A 472 4.79 -13.81 -5.66
N PRO A 473 5.49 -12.67 -5.77
CA PRO A 473 5.10 -11.43 -5.09
C PRO A 473 3.67 -10.90 -5.38
N PRO A 474 3.16 -10.90 -6.63
CA PRO A 474 1.82 -10.38 -6.95
C PRO A 474 0.68 -11.05 -6.20
N PHE A 475 0.87 -12.31 -5.82
CA PHE A 475 -0.08 -13.03 -4.99
C PHE A 475 -0.34 -12.28 -3.68
N TYR A 476 0.73 -11.84 -3.00
CA TYR A 476 0.65 -11.10 -1.74
C TYR A 476 0.29 -9.64 -1.94
N TRP A 477 0.74 -9.01 -3.03
CA TRP A 477 0.33 -7.63 -3.36
C TRP A 477 -1.17 -7.55 -3.59
N PHE A 478 -1.74 -8.50 -4.34
CA PHE A 478 -3.17 -8.56 -4.57
C PHE A 478 -3.94 -8.86 -3.28
N ALA A 479 -3.50 -9.85 -2.49
CA ALA A 479 -4.11 -10.16 -1.20
C ALA A 479 -4.09 -8.95 -0.25
N SER A 480 -2.97 -8.24 -0.18
CA SER A 480 -2.86 -7.00 0.60
C SER A 480 -3.79 -5.91 0.08
N TYR A 481 -3.86 -5.74 -1.24
CA TYR A 481 -4.74 -4.77 -1.89
C TYR A 481 -6.22 -5.02 -1.60
N ILE A 482 -6.69 -6.27 -1.64
CA ILE A 482 -8.11 -6.60 -1.34
C ILE A 482 -8.43 -6.55 0.16
N MET A 483 -7.43 -6.76 1.03
CA MET A 483 -7.61 -6.63 2.49
C MET A 483 -7.80 -5.18 2.92
N VAL A 484 -7.35 -4.23 2.09
CA VAL A 484 -7.80 -2.84 2.19
C VAL A 484 -9.16 -2.78 1.55
N SER A 485 -10.22 -3.00 2.34
CA SER A 485 -11.58 -2.70 1.88
C SER A 485 -11.58 -1.30 1.24
N PRO A 486 -12.11 -1.10 0.02
CA PRO A 486 -12.19 0.22 -0.61
C PRO A 486 -13.15 1.20 0.09
N SER A 487 -13.47 1.00 1.36
CA SER A 487 -14.58 1.64 2.06
C SER A 487 -14.13 2.56 3.19
N VAL A 488 -13.14 3.41 2.92
CA VAL A 488 -13.00 4.69 3.64
C VAL A 488 -12.97 5.79 2.58
N GLY A 489 -14.13 6.42 2.34
CA GLY A 489 -14.20 7.69 1.60
C GLY A 489 -14.41 7.65 0.09
N LYS A 490 -15.01 6.61 -0.50
CA LYS A 490 -15.40 6.68 -1.93
C LYS A 490 -16.73 7.42 -2.10
N MET A 491 -16.70 8.48 -2.90
CA MET A 491 -17.91 9.13 -3.42
C MET A 491 -18.66 8.19 -4.37
N GLN A 492 -19.91 8.50 -4.71
CA GLN A 492 -20.79 7.66 -5.54
C GLN A 492 -20.20 7.31 -6.92
N ASP A 493 -19.39 8.20 -7.48
CA ASP A 493 -18.68 8.04 -8.76
C ASP A 493 -17.31 7.33 -8.62
N GLY A 494 -16.92 6.94 -7.39
CA GLY A 494 -15.65 6.31 -7.07
C GLY A 494 -14.44 7.26 -7.02
N SER A 495 -14.65 8.57 -7.20
CA SER A 495 -13.61 9.59 -7.08
C SER A 495 -13.20 9.84 -5.61
N ASN A 496 -12.08 10.54 -5.43
CA ASN A 496 -11.55 10.95 -4.14
C ASN A 496 -10.65 12.19 -4.28
N GLY A 497 -10.25 12.79 -3.15
CA GLY A 497 -9.41 13.99 -3.09
C GLY A 497 -7.89 13.75 -3.16
N ASN A 498 -7.41 12.58 -3.63
CA ASN A 498 -5.97 12.30 -3.64
C ASN A 498 -5.17 13.29 -4.50
N VAL A 499 -5.76 13.73 -5.62
CA VAL A 499 -5.20 14.78 -6.50
C VAL A 499 -6.06 16.04 -6.45
N ALA A 500 -7.39 15.89 -6.47
CA ALA A 500 -8.35 16.99 -6.58
C ALA A 500 -8.05 17.88 -7.81
N ASN A 501 -7.90 19.19 -7.64
CA ASN A 501 -7.48 20.13 -8.70
C ASN A 501 -5.96 20.37 -8.74
N ASP A 502 -5.19 19.63 -7.93
CA ASP A 502 -3.74 19.72 -7.81
C ASP A 502 -3.20 21.10 -7.38
N SER A 503 -3.97 21.86 -6.57
CA SER A 503 -3.51 23.14 -6.01
C SER A 503 -2.21 23.03 -5.20
N TYR A 504 -1.83 21.83 -4.73
CA TYR A 504 -0.55 21.63 -4.04
C TYR A 504 0.64 22.03 -4.93
N HIS A 505 0.60 21.71 -6.22
CA HIS A 505 1.62 22.11 -7.18
C HIS A 505 1.22 23.39 -7.94
N ARG A 506 -0.08 23.63 -8.09
CA ARG A 506 -0.64 24.65 -9.00
C ARG A 506 -1.20 25.89 -8.30
N TYR A 507 -0.94 26.10 -7.01
CA TYR A 507 -1.47 27.26 -6.26
C TYR A 507 -1.16 28.61 -6.92
N LYS A 508 -0.07 28.75 -7.68
CA LYS A 508 0.24 29.98 -8.42
C LYS A 508 -0.76 30.25 -9.55
N GLU A 509 -1.28 29.21 -10.18
CA GLU A 509 -2.32 29.33 -11.19
C GLU A 509 -3.64 29.75 -10.54
N ASP A 510 -3.97 29.19 -9.36
CA ASP A 510 -5.15 29.60 -8.59
C ASP A 510 -5.07 31.10 -8.24
N VAL A 511 -3.92 31.57 -7.72
CA VAL A 511 -3.70 32.99 -7.40
C VAL A 511 -3.81 33.87 -8.65
N ALA A 512 -3.25 33.43 -9.78
CA ALA A 512 -3.34 34.17 -11.04
C ALA A 512 -4.79 34.30 -11.53
N ILE A 513 -5.61 33.26 -11.37
CA ILE A 513 -7.04 33.28 -11.71
C ILE A 513 -7.80 34.25 -10.80
N ILE A 514 -7.59 34.18 -9.48
CA ILE A 514 -8.23 35.07 -8.49
C ILE A 514 -7.91 36.53 -8.80
N LYS A 515 -6.64 36.83 -9.09
CA LYS A 515 -6.19 38.16 -9.50
C LYS A 515 -6.85 38.62 -10.79
N LYS A 516 -6.97 37.72 -11.78
CA LYS A 516 -7.61 38.01 -13.07
C LYS A 516 -9.10 38.33 -12.92
N ILE A 517 -9.80 37.67 -11.99
CA ILE A 517 -11.19 37.96 -11.66
C ILE A 517 -11.32 39.33 -10.97
N GLY A 518 -10.27 39.75 -10.25
CA GLY A 518 -10.24 41.03 -9.54
C GLY A 518 -10.77 40.94 -8.11
N LEU A 519 -10.66 39.77 -7.47
CA LEU A 519 -11.05 39.58 -6.08
C LEU A 519 -9.96 40.08 -5.11
N ASN A 520 -10.39 40.66 -4.00
CA ASN A 520 -9.49 41.25 -2.99
C ASN A 520 -9.06 40.27 -1.90
N ALA A 521 -9.77 39.16 -1.73
CA ALA A 521 -9.51 38.20 -0.67
C ALA A 521 -9.69 36.77 -1.18
N TYR A 522 -8.99 35.82 -0.54
CA TYR A 522 -9.14 34.40 -0.80
C TYR A 522 -9.20 33.60 0.49
N ARG A 523 -10.30 32.87 0.67
CA ARG A 523 -10.52 32.01 1.83
C ARG A 523 -10.00 30.60 1.53
N ILE A 524 -8.98 30.19 2.28
CA ILE A 524 -8.35 28.86 2.19
C ILE A 524 -8.44 28.15 3.53
N SER A 525 -8.25 26.82 3.54
CA SER A 525 -8.01 26.07 4.77
C SER A 525 -6.59 25.55 4.85
N ILE A 526 -6.07 25.44 6.07
CA ILE A 526 -4.85 24.68 6.34
C ILE A 526 -5.27 23.25 6.64
N SER A 527 -4.69 22.31 5.92
CA SER A 527 -4.87 20.89 6.20
C SER A 527 -4.12 20.47 7.46
N TRP A 528 -4.85 20.12 8.52
CA TRP A 528 -4.27 19.69 9.80
C TRP A 528 -3.28 18.52 9.63
N PRO A 529 -3.64 17.38 9.00
CA PRO A 529 -2.69 16.26 8.83
C PRO A 529 -1.49 16.60 7.95
N ARG A 530 -1.53 17.68 7.14
CA ARG A 530 -0.38 18.11 6.34
C ARG A 530 0.71 18.76 7.20
N VAL A 531 0.33 19.60 8.16
CA VAL A 531 1.30 20.31 9.02
C VAL A 531 1.70 19.48 10.25
N LEU A 532 0.84 18.56 10.69
CA LEU A 532 1.09 17.59 11.76
C LEU A 532 0.78 16.17 11.28
N PRO A 533 1.71 15.48 10.60
CA PRO A 533 1.49 14.13 10.07
C PRO A 533 1.29 13.07 11.14
N SER A 534 1.95 13.23 12.29
CA SER A 534 1.75 12.42 13.50
C SER A 534 0.60 12.90 14.36
N GLU A 535 -0.23 13.79 13.81
CA GLU A 535 -1.47 14.33 14.36
C GLU A 535 -1.36 15.17 15.64
N ARG A 536 -0.26 15.05 16.40
CA ARG A 536 0.10 15.85 17.58
C ARG A 536 1.49 16.48 17.42
N LEU A 537 1.71 17.61 18.09
CA LEU A 537 3.01 18.29 18.16
C LEU A 537 4.15 17.37 18.64
N SER A 538 3.84 16.44 19.54
CA SER A 538 4.82 15.50 20.12
C SER A 538 5.45 14.56 19.09
N GLY A 539 4.77 14.29 17.96
CA GLY A 539 5.32 13.47 16.88
C GLY A 539 6.03 14.27 15.79
N GLY A 540 6.12 15.60 15.93
CA GLY A 540 6.89 16.49 15.06
C GLY A 540 6.06 17.30 14.07
N VAL A 541 6.61 18.45 13.68
CA VAL A 541 6.00 19.38 12.72
C VAL A 541 6.55 19.12 11.31
N ASN A 542 5.66 19.00 10.32
CA ASN A 542 6.07 18.87 8.92
C ASN A 542 6.44 20.22 8.33
N LYS A 543 7.74 20.50 8.26
CA LYS A 543 8.26 21.76 7.72
C LYS A 543 7.99 21.96 6.24
N GLU A 544 7.86 20.89 5.44
CA GLU A 544 7.46 21.04 4.02
C GLU A 544 5.99 21.48 3.89
N GLY A 545 5.12 20.93 4.74
CA GLY A 545 3.71 21.37 4.83
C GLY A 545 3.60 22.84 5.23
N ILE A 546 4.39 23.28 6.22
CA ILE A 546 4.48 24.69 6.61
C ILE A 546 5.00 25.55 5.45
N ASN A 547 6.06 25.12 4.76
CA ASN A 547 6.61 25.85 3.62
C ASN A 547 5.62 26.00 2.47
N TYR A 548 4.79 24.98 2.21
CA TYR A 548 3.71 25.08 1.23
C TYR A 548 2.75 26.23 1.55
N TYR A 549 2.19 26.29 2.76
CA TYR A 549 1.27 27.37 3.12
C TYR A 549 1.96 28.74 3.17
N ASN A 550 3.22 28.80 3.61
CA ASN A 550 4.03 30.01 3.51
C ASN A 550 4.11 30.52 2.07
N ASN A 551 4.36 29.62 1.11
CA ASN A 551 4.43 29.98 -0.30
C ASN A 551 3.08 30.47 -0.84
N VAL A 552 1.97 29.80 -0.50
CA VAL A 552 0.62 30.21 -0.89
C VAL A 552 0.29 31.60 -0.33
N ILE A 553 0.51 31.82 0.97
CA ILE A 553 0.24 33.09 1.65
C ILE A 553 1.09 34.22 1.04
N ASN A 554 2.38 33.96 0.80
CA ASN A 554 3.27 34.94 0.20
C ASN A 554 2.85 35.29 -1.24
N GLU A 555 2.44 34.29 -2.03
CA GLU A 555 1.96 34.49 -3.40
C GLU A 555 0.65 35.29 -3.43
N LEU A 556 -0.29 35.02 -2.51
CA LEU A 556 -1.52 35.80 -2.37
C LEU A 556 -1.21 37.28 -2.06
N LEU A 557 -0.39 37.53 -1.04
CA LEU A 557 -0.02 38.88 -0.62
C LEU A 557 0.78 39.63 -1.70
N ALA A 558 1.69 38.96 -2.40
CA ALA A 558 2.43 39.54 -3.53
C ALA A 558 1.51 39.99 -4.67
N ASN A 559 0.31 39.41 -4.75
CA ASN A 559 -0.71 39.78 -5.73
C ASN A 559 -1.81 40.69 -5.16
N GLY A 560 -1.65 41.19 -3.94
CA GLY A 560 -2.60 42.10 -3.30
C GLY A 560 -3.90 41.43 -2.86
N ILE A 561 -3.87 40.12 -2.61
CA ILE A 561 -5.02 39.32 -2.20
C ILE A 561 -4.87 38.96 -0.72
N GLU A 562 -5.87 39.28 0.10
CA GLU A 562 -5.86 39.02 1.53
C GLU A 562 -6.22 37.55 1.84
N PRO A 563 -5.38 36.81 2.59
CA PRO A 563 -5.68 35.44 2.97
C PRO A 563 -6.62 35.38 4.18
N TYR A 564 -7.76 34.69 3.99
CA TYR A 564 -8.66 34.29 5.08
C TYR A 564 -8.45 32.80 5.36
N VAL A 565 -7.94 32.44 6.52
CA VAL A 565 -7.42 31.08 6.77
C VAL A 565 -8.29 30.33 7.76
N THR A 566 -8.80 29.18 7.31
CA THR A 566 -9.61 28.26 8.10
C THR A 566 -8.76 27.13 8.67
N PHE A 567 -8.84 26.88 9.98
CA PHE A 567 -8.10 25.78 10.62
C PHE A 567 -8.71 24.42 10.35
N PHE A 568 -10.03 24.30 10.46
CA PHE A 568 -10.72 23.03 10.31
C PHE A 568 -11.82 23.11 9.26
N HIS A 569 -11.65 22.35 8.18
CA HIS A 569 -12.62 22.20 7.12
C HIS A 569 -12.92 20.70 6.90
N TRP A 570 -13.31 20.04 7.99
CA TRP A 570 -13.74 18.64 8.06
C TRP A 570 -12.63 17.61 7.80
N ASP A 571 -11.38 18.04 7.90
CA ASP A 571 -10.17 17.29 7.59
C ASP A 571 -9.48 16.75 8.86
N LEU A 572 -10.28 16.20 9.78
CA LEU A 572 -9.80 15.66 11.06
C LEU A 572 -8.71 14.60 10.82
N PRO A 573 -7.54 14.69 11.48
CA PRO A 573 -6.51 13.68 11.35
C PRO A 573 -6.99 12.29 11.80
N LYS A 574 -6.69 11.27 10.99
CA LYS A 574 -7.22 9.92 11.19
C LYS A 574 -6.80 9.29 12.52
N ALA A 575 -5.57 9.48 13.00
CA ALA A 575 -5.18 8.87 14.27
C ALA A 575 -5.96 9.43 15.47
N LEU A 576 -6.32 10.73 15.49
CA LEU A 576 -7.14 11.28 16.58
C LEU A 576 -8.54 10.66 16.57
N GLN A 577 -9.10 10.42 15.38
CA GLN A 577 -10.35 9.70 15.22
C GLN A 577 -10.25 8.25 15.71
N ASP A 578 -9.15 7.56 15.41
CA ASP A 578 -8.94 6.16 15.78
C ASP A 578 -8.58 5.99 17.27
N GLU A 579 -7.83 6.93 17.87
CA GLU A 579 -7.32 6.85 19.24
C GLU A 579 -8.42 7.10 20.28
N TYR A 580 -9.23 8.15 20.10
CA TYR A 580 -10.23 8.56 21.09
C TYR A 580 -11.57 9.00 20.48
N GLY A 581 -11.79 8.78 19.18
CA GLY A 581 -13.05 9.13 18.53
C GLY A 581 -13.13 10.59 18.05
N GLY A 582 -12.01 11.32 18.00
CA GLY A 582 -11.97 12.69 17.50
C GLY A 582 -12.81 13.63 18.36
N PHE A 583 -13.73 14.36 17.72
CA PHE A 583 -14.62 15.30 18.41
C PHE A 583 -15.64 14.67 19.38
N LEU A 584 -15.72 13.35 19.48
CA LEU A 584 -16.49 12.69 20.54
C LEU A 584 -15.81 12.82 21.93
N SER A 585 -14.51 13.06 21.97
CA SER A 585 -13.73 13.19 23.21
C SER A 585 -13.35 14.63 23.47
N SER A 586 -13.36 15.04 24.74
CA SER A 586 -12.88 16.35 25.18
C SER A 586 -11.37 16.53 24.99
N GLN A 587 -10.60 15.46 24.78
CA GLN A 587 -9.16 15.54 24.47
C GLN A 587 -8.88 16.33 23.19
N ILE A 588 -9.82 16.35 22.24
CA ILE A 588 -9.68 17.09 20.98
C ILE A 588 -9.47 18.59 21.20
N VAL A 589 -9.97 19.14 22.30
CA VAL A 589 -9.86 20.57 22.61
C VAL A 589 -8.40 20.98 22.72
N VAL A 590 -7.60 20.17 23.41
CA VAL A 590 -6.16 20.43 23.60
C VAL A 590 -5.40 20.22 22.28
N ASP A 591 -5.68 19.12 21.58
CA ASP A 591 -5.01 18.81 20.31
C ASP A 591 -5.30 19.87 19.23
N PHE A 592 -6.55 20.35 19.14
CA PHE A 592 -6.94 21.44 18.25
C PHE A 592 -6.28 22.76 18.64
N CYS A 593 -6.21 23.10 19.94
CA CYS A 593 -5.55 24.32 20.39
C CYS A 593 -4.06 24.32 20.09
N ASN A 594 -3.38 23.18 20.27
CA ASN A 594 -1.98 23.01 19.91
C ASN A 594 -1.74 23.20 18.40
N TYR A 595 -2.64 22.66 17.58
CA TYR A 595 -2.62 22.85 16.13
C TYR A 595 -2.85 24.32 15.73
N ALA A 596 -3.83 24.98 16.34
CA ALA A 596 -4.11 26.40 16.11
C ALA A 596 -2.93 27.29 16.55
N GLU A 597 -2.34 27.02 17.73
CA GLU A 597 -1.17 27.75 18.24
C GLU A 597 0.03 27.65 17.29
N LEU A 598 0.30 26.46 16.73
CA LEU A 598 1.31 26.28 15.69
C LEU A 598 1.01 27.15 14.45
N CYS A 599 -0.24 27.17 13.97
CA CYS A 599 -0.59 27.94 12.80
C CYS A 599 -0.52 29.45 13.05
N PHE A 600 -0.97 29.92 14.21
CA PHE A 600 -0.80 31.32 14.58
C PHE A 600 0.68 31.71 14.64
N TRP A 601 1.53 30.84 15.19
CA TRP A 601 2.97 31.08 15.28
C TRP A 601 3.63 31.16 13.91
N GLU A 602 3.35 30.20 13.03
CA GLU A 602 4.04 30.08 11.73
C GLU A 602 3.53 31.06 10.67
N PHE A 603 2.27 31.53 10.76
CA PHE A 603 1.65 32.32 9.68
C PHE A 603 1.00 33.65 10.12
N GLY A 604 0.79 33.88 11.42
CA GLY A 604 0.05 35.05 11.91
C GLY A 604 0.78 36.39 11.80
N ASP A 605 2.07 36.36 11.46
CA ASP A 605 2.79 37.56 11.04
C ASP A 605 2.18 38.20 9.78
N ARG A 606 1.63 37.36 8.87
CA ARG A 606 1.04 37.75 7.59
C ARG A 606 -0.47 37.58 7.52
N VAL A 607 -1.02 36.53 8.11
CA VAL A 607 -2.47 36.25 8.10
C VAL A 607 -3.17 37.09 9.17
N LYS A 608 -4.22 37.81 8.77
CA LYS A 608 -4.99 38.70 9.67
C LYS A 608 -6.45 38.29 9.86
N HIS A 609 -6.94 37.29 9.12
CA HIS A 609 -8.30 36.79 9.26
C HIS A 609 -8.29 35.28 9.46
N TRP A 610 -8.58 34.87 10.68
CA TRP A 610 -8.59 33.48 11.10
C TRP A 610 -10.02 32.95 11.25
N VAL A 611 -10.24 31.75 10.76
CA VAL A 611 -11.49 31.01 10.93
C VAL A 611 -11.17 29.70 11.64
N THR A 612 -11.79 29.46 12.78
CA THR A 612 -11.58 28.22 13.54
C THR A 612 -12.21 27.01 12.84
N PHE A 613 -13.53 27.03 12.69
CA PHE A 613 -14.31 25.94 12.10
C PHE A 613 -15.13 26.47 10.91
N ASN A 614 -15.23 25.65 9.86
CA ASN A 614 -16.18 25.83 8.78
C ASN A 614 -17.38 24.88 8.95
N GLU A 615 -18.59 25.45 8.95
CA GLU A 615 -19.86 24.72 8.88
C GLU A 615 -19.96 23.54 9.87
N SER A 616 -19.73 23.83 11.15
CA SER A 616 -19.76 22.82 12.21
C SER A 616 -21.06 22.01 12.25
N TRP A 617 -22.22 22.63 11.96
CA TRP A 617 -23.50 21.92 11.85
C TRP A 617 -23.49 20.83 10.76
N SER A 618 -22.96 21.15 9.56
CA SER A 618 -22.86 20.19 8.45
C SER A 618 -21.98 18.99 8.82
N TYR A 619 -20.82 19.24 9.44
CA TYR A 619 -19.93 18.18 9.94
C TYR A 619 -20.66 17.24 10.91
N ASN A 620 -21.43 17.81 11.84
CA ASN A 620 -22.13 17.04 12.87
C ASN A 620 -23.25 16.19 12.29
N VAL A 621 -24.14 16.79 11.50
CA VAL A 621 -25.31 16.09 10.95
C VAL A 621 -24.90 15.07 9.90
N LEU A 622 -24.01 15.42 8.97
CA LEU A 622 -23.62 14.50 7.90
C LEU A 622 -22.67 13.40 8.38
N GLY A 623 -21.84 13.65 9.40
CA GLY A 623 -20.90 12.68 9.96
C GLY A 623 -21.49 11.76 11.04
N TYR A 624 -22.31 12.30 11.95
CA TYR A 624 -22.76 11.62 13.18
C TYR A 624 -24.27 11.39 13.28
N VAL A 625 -25.07 11.91 12.34
CA VAL A 625 -26.52 11.61 12.25
C VAL A 625 -26.79 10.75 11.02
N ASN A 626 -26.48 11.28 9.83
CA ASN A 626 -26.82 10.64 8.56
C ASN A 626 -25.78 9.59 8.14
N GLY A 627 -24.55 9.69 8.64
CA GLY A 627 -23.43 8.83 8.28
C GLY A 627 -23.02 8.89 6.80
N THR A 628 -23.33 9.99 6.10
CA THR A 628 -23.06 10.16 4.67
C THR A 628 -21.67 10.72 4.37
N LEU A 629 -21.04 11.40 5.32
CA LEU A 629 -19.66 11.90 5.23
C LEU A 629 -18.71 11.15 6.16
N ALA A 630 -17.42 11.50 6.11
CA ALA A 630 -16.36 10.90 6.91
C ALA A 630 -16.74 10.81 8.41
N THR A 631 -16.25 9.76 9.08
CA THR A 631 -16.74 9.13 10.32
C THR A 631 -17.87 8.12 10.13
N GLY A 632 -18.85 8.38 9.26
CA GLY A 632 -19.87 7.40 8.85
C GLY A 632 -20.72 6.84 10.00
N ARG A 633 -20.98 7.62 11.05
CA ARG A 633 -21.68 7.19 12.27
C ARG A 633 -23.16 7.63 12.25
N GLY A 634 -23.99 6.95 13.04
CA GLY A 634 -25.36 7.39 13.36
C GLY A 634 -26.51 6.82 12.52
N ALA A 635 -26.25 6.12 11.40
CA ALA A 635 -27.33 5.58 10.57
C ALA A 635 -28.08 4.40 11.23
N SER A 636 -29.23 4.65 11.86
CA SER A 636 -30.08 3.59 12.40
C SER A 636 -30.64 2.70 11.28
N SER A 637 -30.73 1.40 11.55
CA SER A 637 -31.28 0.42 10.62
C SER A 637 -32.78 0.60 10.37
N SER A 638 -33.17 0.38 9.11
CA SER A 638 -34.51 0.05 8.60
C SER A 638 -35.67 0.99 8.93
N GLU A 639 -35.61 2.23 8.44
CA GLU A 639 -36.83 2.87 7.96
C GLU A 639 -36.48 3.72 6.73
N SER A 640 -37.31 3.63 5.70
CA SER A 640 -37.18 4.44 4.49
C SER A 640 -37.14 5.91 4.91
N ILE A 641 -36.01 6.59 4.71
CA ILE A 641 -35.96 8.04 4.73
C ILE A 641 -37.06 8.50 3.77
N ARG A 642 -38.18 9.00 4.31
CA ARG A 642 -39.13 9.81 3.54
C ARG A 642 -38.32 10.99 3.05
N SER A 643 -38.01 10.93 1.76
CA SER A 643 -37.50 12.00 0.91
C SER A 643 -37.28 13.35 1.62
N LEU A 644 -36.06 13.58 2.10
CA LEU A 644 -35.56 14.95 2.14
C LEU A 644 -35.42 15.41 0.68
N PRO A 645 -35.93 16.60 0.31
CA PRO A 645 -35.80 17.12 -1.05
C PRO A 645 -34.32 17.19 -1.42
N ALA A 646 -33.99 16.66 -2.59
CA ALA A 646 -32.63 16.54 -3.08
C ALA A 646 -31.96 17.92 -3.23
N ILE A 647 -31.12 18.30 -2.25
CA ILE A 647 -30.28 19.50 -2.33
C ILE A 647 -29.07 19.29 -3.26
N HIS A 648 -28.85 18.07 -3.76
CA HIS A 648 -27.88 17.81 -4.81
C HIS A 648 -28.49 16.95 -5.91
N ARG A 649 -28.31 17.37 -7.16
CA ARG A 649 -28.78 16.73 -8.39
C ARG A 649 -28.02 15.41 -8.66
N CYS A 650 -28.12 14.44 -7.74
CA CYS A 650 -27.60 13.06 -7.85
C CYS A 650 -28.18 12.09 -6.79
N SER A 651 -29.35 12.36 -6.19
CA SER A 651 -29.95 11.45 -5.21
C SER A 651 -30.85 10.40 -5.88
N THR A 652 -30.27 9.32 -6.39
CA THR A 652 -31.00 8.05 -6.55
C THR A 652 -30.34 6.98 -5.68
N GLN A 653 -31.12 6.54 -4.68
CA GLN A 653 -30.97 5.36 -3.83
C GLN A 653 -29.57 5.07 -3.26
N LEU A 654 -29.25 5.73 -2.14
CA LEU A 654 -28.29 5.19 -1.18
C LEU A 654 -29.00 4.10 -0.34
N GLN A 655 -28.74 2.83 -0.67
CA GLN A 655 -28.84 1.75 0.31
C GLN A 655 -27.43 1.33 0.68
N LYS A 656 -27.03 1.58 1.94
CA LYS A 656 -26.28 0.61 2.78
C LYS A 656 -26.07 1.13 4.21
N HIS A 657 -26.19 0.17 5.12
CA HIS A 657 -26.33 0.25 6.57
C HIS A 657 -24.99 0.50 7.31
N PHE A 658 -25.01 1.32 8.37
CA PHE A 658 -23.88 1.48 9.30
C PHE A 658 -24.35 1.45 10.76
N ALA A 659 -24.05 0.36 11.48
CA ALA A 659 -24.62 0.04 12.79
C ALA A 659 -23.88 0.61 14.02
N ASN A 660 -23.00 1.62 13.87
CA ASN A 660 -22.21 2.16 14.99
C ASN A 660 -22.39 3.68 15.11
N GLY A 661 -23.14 4.11 16.13
CA GLY A 661 -23.27 5.51 16.54
C GLY A 661 -24.64 5.81 17.15
N ASP A 662 -24.70 6.74 18.09
CA ASP A 662 -25.96 7.22 18.69
C ASP A 662 -26.35 8.59 18.07
N PRO A 663 -27.24 8.62 17.06
CA PRO A 663 -27.64 9.86 16.38
C PRO A 663 -28.43 10.82 17.29
N GLY A 664 -28.87 10.36 18.47
CA GLY A 664 -29.52 11.18 19.48
C GLY A 664 -28.56 11.78 20.52
N ARG A 665 -27.29 11.36 20.58
CA ARG A 665 -26.32 11.86 21.58
C ARG A 665 -25.03 12.40 20.97
N GLU A 666 -24.45 11.67 20.04
CA GLU A 666 -23.13 11.99 19.46
C GLU A 666 -23.06 13.39 18.81
N PRO A 667 -24.06 13.84 18.02
CA PRO A 667 -24.01 15.16 17.40
C PRO A 667 -23.90 16.31 18.41
N TYR A 668 -24.53 16.16 19.58
CA TYR A 668 -24.48 17.15 20.65
C TYR A 668 -23.12 17.16 21.36
N LEU A 669 -22.52 15.98 21.58
CA LEU A 669 -21.16 15.87 22.13
C LEU A 669 -20.12 16.49 21.18
N VAL A 670 -20.24 16.20 19.89
CA VAL A 670 -19.36 16.78 18.86
C VAL A 670 -19.51 18.30 18.80
N ALA A 671 -20.75 18.82 18.75
CA ALA A 671 -21.01 20.26 18.79
C ALA A 671 -20.40 20.92 20.04
N HIS A 672 -20.57 20.29 21.20
CA HIS A 672 -20.04 20.78 22.47
C HIS A 672 -18.51 20.88 22.45
N ASN A 673 -17.81 19.83 22.00
CA ASN A 673 -16.36 19.84 21.93
C ASN A 673 -15.83 20.78 20.83
N GLN A 674 -16.53 20.97 19.72
CA GLN A 674 -16.20 21.98 18.71
C GLN A 674 -16.30 23.40 19.28
N LEU A 675 -17.36 23.72 20.02
CA LEU A 675 -17.55 25.01 20.68
C LEU A 675 -16.44 25.28 21.70
N LEU A 676 -16.09 24.30 22.53
CA LEU A 676 -14.98 24.43 23.49
C LEU A 676 -13.62 24.58 22.78
N SER A 677 -13.38 23.82 21.71
CA SER A 677 -12.16 23.94 20.89
C SER A 677 -12.03 25.32 20.26
N HIS A 678 -13.14 25.85 19.72
CA HIS A 678 -13.23 27.19 19.18
C HIS A 678 -12.90 28.26 20.23
N ALA A 679 -13.63 28.26 21.34
CA ALA A 679 -13.51 29.30 22.35
C ALA A 679 -12.13 29.29 23.04
N THR A 680 -11.55 28.10 23.25
CA THR A 680 -10.19 27.95 23.79
C THR A 680 -9.14 28.50 22.81
N ALA A 681 -9.26 28.21 21.50
CA ALA A 681 -8.35 28.75 20.50
C ALA A 681 -8.47 30.28 20.36
N VAL A 682 -9.68 30.82 20.46
CA VAL A 682 -9.93 32.27 20.45
C VAL A 682 -9.32 32.94 21.68
N GLN A 683 -9.55 32.38 22.87
CA GLN A 683 -8.95 32.90 24.10
C GLN A 683 -7.42 32.90 24.00
N LEU A 684 -6.82 31.81 23.51
CA LEU A 684 -5.37 31.70 23.30
C LEU A 684 -4.87 32.79 22.34
N TYR A 685 -5.54 32.97 21.21
CA TYR A 685 -5.16 34.00 20.22
C TYR A 685 -5.23 35.40 20.82
N ARG A 686 -6.36 35.77 21.45
CA ARG A 686 -6.58 37.08 22.06
C ARG A 686 -5.55 37.40 23.16
N GLN A 687 -5.26 36.44 24.02
CA GLN A 687 -4.37 36.66 25.17
C GLN A 687 -2.89 36.70 24.79
N LYS A 688 -2.46 35.87 23.83
CA LYS A 688 -1.03 35.68 23.55
C LYS A 688 -0.54 36.37 22.28
N LEU A 689 -1.39 36.48 21.25
CA LEU A 689 -0.92 36.73 19.87
C LEU A 689 -1.58 37.93 19.20
N GLN A 690 -2.83 38.23 19.51
CA GLN A 690 -3.59 39.29 18.83
C GLN A 690 -2.94 40.67 18.97
N ILE A 691 -2.34 40.98 20.12
CA ILE A 691 -1.64 42.27 20.34
C ILE A 691 -0.41 42.44 19.42
N TYR A 692 0.24 41.34 19.03
CA TYR A 692 1.42 41.37 18.18
C TYR A 692 1.07 41.22 16.69
N GLN A 693 0.03 40.43 16.41
CA GLN A 693 -0.36 40.07 15.05
C GLN A 693 -1.42 41.01 14.46
N ASN A 694 -2.19 41.72 15.30
CA ASN A 694 -3.24 42.65 14.90
C ASN A 694 -4.23 42.06 13.87
N GLY A 695 -4.61 40.79 14.07
CA GLY A 695 -5.61 40.10 13.25
C GLY A 695 -6.88 39.80 14.02
N ASN A 696 -7.90 39.35 13.30
CA ASN A 696 -9.20 38.94 13.83
C ASN A 696 -9.40 37.43 13.74
N ILE A 697 -10.23 36.89 14.63
CA ILE A 697 -10.57 35.46 14.66
C ILE A 697 -12.09 35.24 14.74
N GLU A 698 -12.57 34.25 13.99
CA GLU A 698 -13.98 33.93 13.87
C GLU A 698 -14.28 32.43 13.78
N ILE A 699 -15.56 32.12 13.57
CA ILE A 699 -16.12 30.84 13.16
C ILE A 699 -17.07 31.06 11.99
N THR A 700 -17.08 30.15 11.01
CA THR A 700 -18.01 30.21 9.88
C THR A 700 -19.14 29.20 10.09
N LEU A 701 -20.37 29.68 10.12
CA LEU A 701 -21.56 28.85 10.34
C LEU A 701 -22.36 28.70 9.04
N VAL A 702 -22.85 27.49 8.79
CA VAL A 702 -23.87 27.28 7.74
C VAL A 702 -25.22 27.71 8.29
N THR A 703 -26.00 28.40 7.48
CA THR A 703 -27.36 28.79 7.84
C THR A 703 -28.33 28.57 6.68
N THR A 704 -29.60 28.47 7.03
CA THR A 704 -30.72 28.33 6.10
C THR A 704 -31.84 29.20 6.64
N TRP A 705 -32.50 29.93 5.76
CA TRP A 705 -33.66 30.71 6.17
C TRP A 705 -34.88 29.80 6.28
N PHE A 706 -35.62 29.90 7.38
CA PHE A 706 -36.82 29.10 7.60
C PHE A 706 -38.07 29.99 7.61
N GLU A 707 -38.94 29.76 6.64
CA GLU A 707 -40.22 30.46 6.52
C GLU A 707 -41.34 29.56 7.07
N PRO A 708 -42.32 30.04 7.85
CA PRO A 708 -43.45 29.21 8.25
C PRO A 708 -44.23 28.72 7.02
N LEU A 709 -44.63 27.44 6.99
CA LEU A 709 -45.42 26.90 5.89
C LEU A 709 -46.74 27.69 5.74
N SER A 710 -47.41 27.95 6.86
CA SER A 710 -48.56 28.85 6.95
C SER A 710 -48.25 30.08 7.82
N GLU A 711 -48.30 31.26 7.21
CA GLU A 711 -48.09 32.55 7.90
C GLU A 711 -49.17 32.84 8.96
N THR A 712 -50.32 32.18 8.89
CA THR A 712 -51.41 32.32 9.87
C THR A 712 -51.34 31.28 10.99
N SER A 713 -50.48 30.25 10.89
CA SER A 713 -50.31 29.21 11.90
C SER A 713 -49.25 29.61 12.92
N ASP A 714 -49.66 29.82 14.17
CA ASP A 714 -48.70 30.10 15.25
C ASP A 714 -47.80 28.88 15.56
N ASN A 715 -48.26 27.67 15.24
CA ASN A 715 -47.44 26.47 15.36
C ASN A 715 -46.34 26.45 14.30
N ASP A 716 -46.63 26.85 13.06
CA ASP A 716 -45.64 26.87 11.97
C ASP A 716 -44.61 27.98 12.19
N LYS A 717 -45.02 29.13 12.75
CA LYS A 717 -44.09 30.18 13.18
C LYS A 717 -43.11 29.67 14.23
N LYS A 718 -43.61 28.98 15.26
CA LYS A 718 -42.75 28.34 16.28
C LYS A 718 -41.90 27.23 15.69
N ALA A 719 -42.38 26.51 14.68
CA ALA A 719 -41.59 25.50 13.97
C ALA A 719 -40.43 26.14 13.20
N ALA A 720 -40.65 27.28 12.54
CA ALA A 720 -39.58 28.03 11.88
C ALA A 720 -38.52 28.52 12.89
N GLU A 721 -38.94 29.03 14.05
CA GLU A 721 -38.02 29.41 15.15
C GLU A 721 -37.21 28.21 15.65
N ARG A 722 -37.84 27.06 15.92
CA ARG A 722 -37.14 25.84 16.33
C ARG A 722 -36.18 25.32 15.26
N ALA A 723 -36.53 25.43 13.97
CA ALA A 723 -35.64 25.05 12.88
C ALA A 723 -34.38 25.94 12.86
N GLN A 724 -34.55 27.24 13.09
CA GLN A 724 -33.43 28.18 13.21
C GLN A 724 -32.54 27.83 14.41
N ASP A 725 -33.13 27.54 15.57
CA ASP A 725 -32.42 27.15 16.79
C ASP A 725 -31.60 25.87 16.57
N PHE A 726 -32.21 24.82 16.00
CA PHE A 726 -31.56 23.54 15.70
C PHE A 726 -30.60 23.57 14.49
N LYS A 727 -30.32 24.73 13.90
CA LYS A 727 -29.31 24.85 12.84
C LYS A 727 -28.27 25.91 13.17
N PHE A 728 -28.71 27.15 13.23
CA PHE A 728 -27.85 28.29 13.52
C PHE A 728 -27.67 28.48 15.03
N GLY A 729 -28.76 28.41 15.80
CA GLY A 729 -28.74 28.62 17.25
C GLY A 729 -27.88 27.62 18.02
N LEU A 730 -27.77 26.37 17.55
CA LEU A 730 -26.91 25.33 18.14
C LEU A 730 -25.48 25.83 18.39
N PHE A 731 -24.96 26.69 17.51
CA PHE A 731 -23.64 27.28 17.65
C PHE A 731 -23.70 28.76 18.04
N MET A 732 -24.64 29.55 17.50
CA MET A 732 -24.65 31.00 17.72
C MET A 732 -25.08 31.39 19.15
N ASP A 733 -26.03 30.69 19.76
CA ASP A 733 -26.50 31.01 21.12
C ASP A 733 -25.41 30.76 22.17
N PRO A 734 -24.66 29.63 22.14
CA PRO A 734 -23.49 29.47 23.00
C PRO A 734 -22.48 30.62 22.87
N LEU A 735 -22.25 31.12 21.65
CA LEU A 735 -21.30 32.20 21.40
C LEU A 735 -21.79 33.58 21.88
N THR A 736 -23.10 33.77 22.04
CA THR A 736 -23.69 35.07 22.43
C THR A 736 -24.18 35.08 23.88
N ALA A 737 -24.88 34.03 24.28
CA ALA A 737 -25.52 33.87 25.58
C ALA A 737 -24.80 32.86 26.50
N GLY A 738 -23.80 32.12 26.00
CA GLY A 738 -23.04 31.13 26.79
C GLY A 738 -23.83 29.88 27.16
N ASP A 739 -24.98 29.64 26.53
CA ASP A 739 -25.77 28.42 26.66
C ASP A 739 -26.48 28.12 25.33
N TYR A 740 -26.97 26.90 25.16
CA TYR A 740 -27.77 26.49 24.00
C TYR A 740 -29.18 27.11 24.02
N PRO A 741 -29.88 27.19 22.86
CA PRO A 741 -31.24 27.72 22.78
C PRO A 741 -32.20 27.04 23.75
N SER A 742 -33.17 27.80 24.27
CA SER A 742 -34.16 27.29 25.24
C SER A 742 -35.03 26.18 24.65
N SER A 743 -35.36 26.25 23.36
CA SER A 743 -36.08 25.21 22.63
C SER A 743 -35.31 23.88 22.59
N MET A 744 -33.98 23.93 22.34
CA MET A 744 -33.12 22.76 22.36
C MET A 744 -33.01 22.16 23.76
N ARG A 745 -32.87 23.01 24.80
CA ARG A 745 -32.87 22.56 26.20
C ARG A 745 -34.16 21.83 26.55
N ALA A 746 -35.31 22.34 26.11
CA ALA A 746 -36.62 21.74 26.35
C ALA A 746 -36.81 20.41 25.61
N ASN A 747 -36.45 20.34 24.32
CA ASN A 747 -36.72 19.17 23.48
C ASN A 747 -35.69 18.05 23.67
N VAL A 748 -34.40 18.38 23.80
CA VAL A 748 -33.31 17.38 23.86
C VAL A 748 -33.09 16.87 25.28
N GLY A 749 -33.31 17.72 26.28
CA GLY A 749 -33.19 17.39 27.70
C GLY A 749 -31.77 16.97 28.09
N SER A 750 -31.64 15.82 28.74
CA SER A 750 -30.37 15.34 29.33
C SER A 750 -29.32 14.91 28.30
N ARG A 751 -29.70 14.70 27.02
CA ARG A 751 -28.75 14.37 25.95
C ARG A 751 -27.91 15.58 25.51
N LEU A 752 -28.38 16.80 25.77
CA LEU A 752 -27.67 18.04 25.46
C LEU A 752 -26.70 18.39 26.60
N PRO A 753 -25.37 18.40 26.37
CA PRO A 753 -24.41 18.71 27.42
C PRO A 753 -24.63 20.09 28.05
N LYS A 754 -24.15 20.28 29.28
CA LYS A 754 -24.20 21.56 30.00
C LYS A 754 -22.81 22.17 30.04
N PHE A 755 -22.73 23.46 29.75
CA PHE A 755 -21.54 24.25 30.03
C PHE A 755 -21.51 24.58 31.52
N ASN A 756 -20.34 24.43 32.15
CA ASN A 756 -20.13 25.01 33.47
C ASN A 756 -19.95 26.55 33.35
N GLN A 757 -19.86 27.24 34.48
CA GLN A 757 -19.76 28.70 34.50
C GLN A 757 -18.53 29.22 33.70
N GLU A 758 -17.37 28.58 33.88
CA GLU A 758 -16.13 28.96 33.21
C GLU A 758 -16.22 28.76 31.69
N GLN A 759 -16.78 27.64 31.24
CA GLN A 759 -17.01 27.37 29.82
C GLN A 759 -18.03 28.33 29.20
N SER A 760 -19.09 28.67 29.94
CA SER A 760 -20.10 29.63 29.50
C SER A 760 -19.49 31.03 29.30
N GLU A 761 -18.65 31.46 30.25
CA GLU A 761 -17.91 32.73 30.17
C GLU A 761 -16.87 32.72 29.05
N LEU A 762 -16.19 31.59 28.83
CA LEU A 762 -15.23 31.40 27.74
C LEU A 762 -15.89 31.54 26.36
N LEU A 763 -17.12 31.04 26.20
CA LEU A 763 -17.85 31.06 24.94
C LEU A 763 -18.44 32.43 24.59
N LYS A 764 -18.95 33.16 25.59
CA LYS A 764 -19.60 34.47 25.37
C LYS A 764 -18.67 35.46 24.67
N GLY A 765 -19.07 35.91 23.49
CA GLY A 765 -18.31 36.87 22.69
C GLY A 765 -16.99 36.33 22.15
N SER A 766 -16.82 35.01 22.04
CA SER A 766 -15.60 34.36 21.52
C SER A 766 -15.42 34.49 20.00
N PHE A 767 -15.75 35.63 19.41
CA PHE A 767 -15.54 35.92 17.99
C PHE A 767 -15.35 37.43 17.79
N ASP A 768 -14.62 37.83 16.75
CA ASP A 768 -14.49 39.24 16.33
C ASP A 768 -15.48 39.60 15.20
N PHE A 769 -15.82 38.62 14.37
CA PHE A 769 -16.85 38.66 13.34
C PHE A 769 -17.43 37.25 13.12
N ILE A 770 -18.47 37.10 12.29
CA ILE A 770 -19.09 35.80 11.99
C ILE A 770 -19.24 35.63 10.48
N GLY A 771 -18.69 34.54 9.96
CA GLY A 771 -18.89 34.10 8.59
C GLY A 771 -20.19 33.31 8.46
N LEU A 772 -20.99 33.62 7.44
CA LEU A 772 -22.23 32.90 7.14
C LEU A 772 -22.13 32.24 5.76
N ASN A 773 -22.19 30.91 5.74
CA ASN A 773 -22.40 30.16 4.51
C ASN A 773 -23.90 30.00 4.30
N TYR A 774 -24.43 30.64 3.27
CA TYR A 774 -25.85 30.63 2.92
C TYR A 774 -26.03 30.11 1.49
N TYR A 775 -26.98 29.18 1.32
CA TYR A 775 -27.26 28.57 0.02
C TYR A 775 -28.74 28.60 -0.35
N THR A 776 -29.66 28.40 0.60
CA THR A 776 -31.09 28.22 0.32
C THR A 776 -31.98 28.56 1.53
N ALA A 777 -33.30 28.43 1.34
CA ALA A 777 -34.34 28.55 2.35
C ALA A 777 -35.24 27.30 2.36
N ASN A 778 -35.99 27.10 3.44
CA ASN A 778 -37.02 26.05 3.58
C ASN A 778 -38.29 26.58 4.21
N TYR A 779 -39.43 25.98 3.86
CA TYR A 779 -40.65 26.11 4.66
C TYR A 779 -40.56 25.17 5.88
N ALA A 780 -41.10 25.58 7.02
CA ALA A 780 -41.13 24.80 8.26
C ALA A 780 -42.58 24.66 8.76
N THR A 781 -42.95 23.44 9.16
CA THR A 781 -44.24 23.13 9.80
C THR A 781 -44.04 22.31 11.05
N ASP A 782 -44.97 22.42 11.99
CA ASP A 782 -44.94 21.67 13.26
C ASP A 782 -45.09 20.17 13.01
N ALA A 783 -44.28 19.35 13.69
CA ALA A 783 -44.30 17.89 13.58
C ALA A 783 -44.58 17.24 14.95
N PRO A 784 -45.22 16.05 14.99
CA PRO A 784 -45.51 15.36 16.24
C PRO A 784 -44.23 14.90 16.96
N ASN A 785 -44.33 14.76 18.29
CA ASN A 785 -43.23 14.32 19.15
C ASN A 785 -42.75 12.91 18.75
N PRO A 786 -41.45 12.69 18.50
CA PRO A 786 -40.94 11.36 18.17
C PRO A 786 -41.20 10.35 19.29
N ASN A 787 -41.54 9.11 18.92
CA ASN A 787 -41.62 8.01 19.88
C ASN A 787 -40.24 7.82 20.56
N ASN A 788 -40.23 7.56 21.87
CA ASN A 788 -39.01 7.40 22.70
C ASN A 788 -38.02 6.34 22.22
N GLU A 789 -38.40 5.49 21.26
CA GLU A 789 -37.56 4.43 20.69
C GLU A 789 -36.61 4.92 19.59
N ASN A 790 -36.87 6.09 18.96
CA ASN A 790 -36.11 6.61 17.80
C ASN A 790 -35.60 8.06 18.00
N LEU A 791 -34.91 8.33 19.11
CA LEU A 791 -34.31 9.65 19.37
C LEU A 791 -33.17 9.93 18.38
N SER A 792 -33.24 11.07 17.69
CA SER A 792 -32.25 11.51 16.70
C SER A 792 -32.22 13.03 16.64
N TYR A 793 -31.06 13.60 16.33
CA TYR A 793 -30.93 15.04 16.07
C TYR A 793 -31.98 15.56 15.06
N ASN A 794 -32.27 14.78 14.01
CA ASN A 794 -33.20 15.19 12.96
C ASN A 794 -34.65 15.29 13.46
N THR A 795 -35.03 14.56 14.51
CA THR A 795 -36.40 14.54 15.03
C THR A 795 -36.58 15.45 16.25
N ASP A 796 -35.51 15.80 16.95
CA ASP A 796 -35.55 16.57 18.20
C ASP A 796 -36.09 18.01 18.04
N SER A 797 -36.06 18.58 16.83
CA SER A 797 -36.61 19.91 16.58
C SER A 797 -38.14 19.95 16.57
N HIS A 798 -38.80 18.79 16.38
CA HIS A 798 -40.24 18.68 16.11
C HIS A 798 -40.66 19.54 14.91
N VAL A 799 -39.86 19.55 13.84
CA VAL A 799 -40.11 20.31 12.62
C VAL A 799 -40.04 19.40 11.40
N GLU A 800 -40.99 19.56 10.49
CA GLU A 800 -40.89 19.05 9.13
C GLU A 800 -40.51 20.20 8.18
N LEU A 801 -39.48 19.96 7.35
CA LEU A 801 -38.96 20.94 6.40
C LEU A 801 -39.41 20.63 4.99
N LEU A 802 -39.92 21.64 4.29
CA LEU A 802 -40.39 21.54 2.91
C LEU A 802 -39.63 22.51 2.01
N THR A 803 -39.53 22.17 0.74
CA THR A 803 -39.01 23.06 -0.31
C THR A 803 -40.11 23.72 -1.12
N GLU A 804 -41.36 23.30 -0.94
CA GLU A 804 -42.50 23.76 -1.73
C GLU A 804 -43.72 24.02 -0.84
N ARG A 805 -44.51 25.02 -1.25
CA ARG A 805 -45.83 25.35 -0.68
C ARG A 805 -46.83 25.38 -1.82
N ASN A 806 -47.85 24.50 -1.77
CA ASN A 806 -48.86 24.36 -2.84
C ASN A 806 -48.26 24.12 -4.24
N GLY A 807 -47.18 23.34 -4.34
CA GLY A 807 -46.48 23.05 -5.61
C GLY A 807 -45.62 24.21 -6.13
N VAL A 808 -45.42 25.27 -5.34
CA VAL A 808 -44.53 26.38 -5.65
C VAL A 808 -43.29 26.30 -4.77
N SER A 809 -42.11 26.25 -5.37
CA SER A 809 -40.84 26.19 -4.66
C SER A 809 -40.56 27.46 -3.85
N ILE A 810 -39.83 27.32 -2.75
CA ILE A 810 -39.33 28.44 -1.96
C ILE A 810 -38.21 29.14 -2.73
N GLY A 811 -38.58 30.22 -3.42
CA GLY A 811 -37.70 30.94 -4.33
C GLY A 811 -37.82 30.50 -5.79
N SER A 812 -37.23 31.30 -6.68
CA SER A 812 -37.26 31.03 -8.12
C SER A 812 -36.34 29.85 -8.47
N ASN A 813 -36.82 28.93 -9.31
CA ASN A 813 -35.99 27.87 -9.87
C ASN A 813 -34.92 28.49 -10.78
N VAL A 814 -33.65 28.34 -10.40
CA VAL A 814 -32.53 28.70 -11.27
C VAL A 814 -32.40 27.58 -12.30
N ASN A 815 -32.75 27.87 -13.57
CA ASN A 815 -32.47 26.94 -14.66
C ASN A 815 -30.94 26.76 -14.75
N PRO A 816 -30.44 25.51 -14.76
CA PRO A 816 -29.01 25.20 -14.82
C PRO A 816 -28.34 25.69 -16.10
#